data_AF-A0A2V2S6T3-F1
#
_entry.id   AF-A0A2V2S6T3-F1
#
_cell.length_a   1.000
_cell.length_b   1.000
_cell.length_c   1.000
_cell.angle_alpha   90.00
_cell.angle_beta   90.00
_cell.angle_gamma   90.00
#
_symmetry.space_group_name_H-M   'P 1'
#
loop_
_entity.id
_entity.type
_entity.pdbx_description
1 polymer ?
#
loop_
_entity_poly.entity_id
_entity_poly.type
_entity_poly.pdbx_seq_one_letter_code
_entity_poly.pdbx_strand_id
1 'polypeptide(L)'
;MKTRNGNRPAASCVAFVVARLLWLCATSATLGPGTSGAATGQEPLYYHYFKERRPLKLDTERVAFRQTRTIVSAGVGQAVSRFGLAPPETRTLPIPGWSLARTPAASLTEPAARDLVSRMAGDSGFEFVAPVFVGDDGGPVIVTPDILVGFEAGVTDQQAESVLAAENAGVIVHRNLGNMKGAYHLKTRLKSGLDVLALANKLAARPEVKFAEPDMIFTGRGDLIPNDPGFSNLWGMQNTEQFGGAVGMDMKAPQAWDITTGSSNIIVVIIDVGVQTNHPDINQIQGTNFTSDASFDGGPVNACDNHGTAVAGCVSAIINNNLGTVGIAPGCRCASARAFISNLSCDGSWTTSSDWTVNALEWAQSLGARVSNNSNGYGFQSAAIAAEYLFTRGMGMVHFASAGNNATNSITYPASLPGVNAVAALNEGGGLSSFSDYGVGLAFSAPGQDIYTTDRTGASGYGTNDYVFSNGTSLASPYAAGVAALVLSVNRSLSATNVEQIMQQSAVDLGPPGYDTKYGWGMVNAYNAVVLALAHPPATITVTNTADSGPGTLRAALAGAANGDTIDASGVTGAILLTSGELLVSNNVTILGPGPANLAVNGNGASRAFNISGTAVTITGLTITNGNASGGYPANCGGGIYMGPGTLTVSNCILNGNSAQFDGGAVFANRSIMAVSACTFGSNSVSANGGGIFINAVVGNSTLNISNCTFRGNTAVGVGGGVFNNGNTGGNATVTVSASTFSGNSANGGNGGGIFNHGYSGSVNLTMSASAFSSNSSSYNGGGIFNNGYSGSATLTVSNCAFSANVARSDSGGGIYNNGQVSGKATALILNSTLSGNLAGYGAGIYNDGDSAGNGTLTVSNCILNGNRASGWGGGIFNNGTSSGTGTVQVVSSTLSSNSAANSFGGGIFNNGNGGNGVVTVSASTLSSNLASANGGGIYNDGESSGTGTVQIASSTLSGNSASGDGGGIYNDGTSAGKVTLVIKASTLSGNLAGSGIGGAIRSNGSGGSASVEIGSSILNAGASGASIANLSGAVSSDGYNLSSDSAGGLLTNTTDQINTDPMLGPLQDNGGPTFTHALLCGSPAIDQGRNFSASATDQRDVGFARTVIDPTLTKPPGGDGTDIGAFEVQQPCAAILSLANFGAGLNQFGFDIGGSSHRLIVVEASTNFVSWTALATNTLGAAPLHFTDPAWANFPQRFYRAKLAQ
;
A
#
# COMPACT_ATOMS: atom_id res chain seq x y z
N MET A 1 -35.55 14.01 7.42
CA MET A 1 -36.49 12.87 7.63
C MET A 1 -35.94 11.63 6.95
N LYS A 2 -36.41 10.41 7.28
CA LYS A 2 -36.08 9.17 6.54
C LYS A 2 -37.32 8.66 5.81
N THR A 3 -37.20 8.37 4.51
CA THR A 3 -38.05 7.39 3.82
C THR A 3 -37.30 6.78 2.63
N ARG A 4 -36.97 5.48 2.71
CA ARG A 4 -36.93 4.63 1.51
C ARG A 4 -38.38 4.20 1.23
N ASN A 5 -38.75 4.15 -0.04
CA ASN A 5 -39.26 2.94 -0.71
C ASN A 5 -39.67 3.29 -2.15
N GLY A 6 -39.36 2.41 -3.08
CA GLY A 6 -39.86 2.46 -4.45
C GLY A 6 -40.46 1.12 -4.84
N ASN A 7 -41.17 1.07 -5.97
CA ASN A 7 -41.25 -0.08 -6.89
C ASN A 7 -42.30 0.14 -7.98
N ARG A 8 -41.95 -0.20 -9.23
CA ARG A 8 -42.59 -1.33 -9.92
C ARG A 8 -41.72 -1.82 -11.10
N PRO A 9 -41.46 -3.13 -11.22
CA PRO A 9 -40.77 -3.70 -12.37
C PRO A 9 -41.75 -4.11 -13.48
N ALA A 10 -41.22 -4.38 -14.68
CA ALA A 10 -41.86 -5.23 -15.69
C ALA A 10 -41.39 -6.69 -15.49
N ALA A 11 -42.22 -7.67 -15.84
CA ALA A 11 -42.05 -9.06 -15.40
C ALA A 11 -41.82 -10.07 -16.54
N SER A 12 -41.12 -11.16 -16.19
CA SER A 12 -41.37 -12.55 -16.63
C SER A 12 -40.66 -13.46 -15.61
N CYS A 13 -41.36 -13.99 -14.60
CA CYS A 13 -42.02 -15.31 -14.57
C CYS A 13 -41.00 -16.48 -14.43
N VAL A 14 -41.09 -17.39 -13.45
CA VAL A 14 -42.14 -17.67 -12.43
C VAL A 14 -41.60 -18.39 -11.16
N ALA A 15 -42.20 -18.08 -9.98
CA ALA A 15 -42.37 -18.78 -8.67
C ALA A 15 -41.67 -20.13 -8.32
N PHE A 16 -41.53 -20.62 -7.06
CA PHE A 16 -41.55 -20.17 -5.62
C PHE A 16 -41.07 -21.40 -4.76
N VAL A 17 -41.02 -21.53 -3.41
CA VAL A 17 -41.53 -20.82 -2.20
C VAL A 17 -40.51 -20.93 -1.01
N VAL A 18 -40.93 -20.97 0.28
CA VAL A 18 -40.08 -20.93 1.51
C VAL A 18 -40.62 -21.86 2.63
N ALA A 19 -39.74 -22.48 3.44
CA ALA A 19 -40.05 -23.06 4.78
C ALA A 19 -38.78 -23.23 5.68
N ARG A 20 -38.92 -23.64 6.96
CA ARG A 20 -37.88 -23.53 8.03
C ARG A 20 -38.04 -24.59 9.16
N LEU A 21 -37.01 -24.74 10.02
CA LEU A 21 -36.96 -25.30 11.41
C LEU A 21 -36.61 -26.79 11.71
N LEU A 22 -35.85 -26.93 12.82
CA LEU A 22 -35.75 -28.00 13.86
C LEU A 22 -34.99 -29.35 13.68
N TRP A 23 -33.87 -29.46 14.42
CA TRP A 23 -33.45 -30.51 15.39
C TRP A 23 -34.47 -31.66 15.67
N LEU A 24 -34.12 -32.95 15.85
CA LEU A 24 -33.06 -33.57 16.69
C LEU A 24 -33.04 -35.12 16.52
N CYS A 25 -31.95 -35.79 16.95
CA CYS A 25 -31.82 -37.24 17.33
C CYS A 25 -31.88 -38.33 16.22
N ALA A 26 -31.22 -39.49 16.38
CA ALA A 26 -30.03 -39.88 17.19
C ALA A 26 -29.56 -41.32 16.85
N THR A 27 -28.35 -41.67 17.33
CA THR A 27 -27.72 -43.01 17.34
C THR A 27 -27.25 -43.57 15.98
N SER A 28 -26.16 -44.34 15.89
CA SER A 28 -25.28 -44.87 16.95
C SER A 28 -23.78 -44.60 16.70
N ALA A 29 -23.06 -44.19 17.74
CA ALA A 29 -21.59 -44.28 17.84
C ALA A 29 -21.17 -45.75 18.15
N THR A 30 -19.92 -46.19 18.26
CA THR A 30 -18.71 -45.56 18.85
C THR A 30 -17.38 -46.12 18.32
N LEU A 31 -16.36 -45.23 18.24
CA LEU A 31 -14.99 -45.35 18.79
C LEU A 31 -14.48 -46.79 19.08
N GLY A 32 -13.41 -47.28 18.45
CA GLY A 32 -11.99 -46.91 18.69
C GLY A 32 -11.18 -48.19 19.02
N PRO A 33 -9.89 -48.16 19.41
CA PRO A 33 -8.94 -47.05 19.50
C PRO A 33 -7.96 -47.01 18.30
N GLY A 34 -6.92 -46.16 18.35
CA GLY A 34 -5.92 -46.03 17.28
C GLY A 34 -4.55 -46.64 17.58
N THR A 35 -3.71 -46.72 16.54
CA THR A 35 -2.25 -46.92 16.62
C THR A 35 -1.54 -46.14 15.52
N SER A 36 -0.29 -45.75 15.78
CA SER A 36 0.68 -45.32 14.77
C SER A 36 1.00 -46.43 13.77
N GLY A 37 1.10 -46.06 12.48
CA GLY A 37 1.59 -46.87 11.37
C GLY A 37 1.49 -46.03 10.09
N ALA A 38 2.48 -45.89 9.20
CA ALA A 38 3.61 -46.76 8.84
C ALA A 38 3.16 -48.15 8.38
N ALA A 39 3.65 -48.55 7.21
CA ALA A 39 3.41 -49.82 6.52
C ALA A 39 1.94 -50.14 6.12
N THR A 40 1.56 -49.72 4.91
CA THR A 40 1.18 -50.75 3.94
C THR A 40 2.40 -51.66 3.77
N GLY A 41 2.27 -52.96 4.04
CA GLY A 41 3.40 -53.89 4.19
C GLY A 41 4.17 -54.26 2.92
N GLN A 42 4.37 -53.32 1.99
CA GLN A 42 5.24 -53.47 0.83
C GLN A 42 6.45 -52.56 0.98
N GLU A 43 7.65 -53.13 0.83
CA GLU A 43 8.88 -52.35 0.67
C GLU A 43 8.75 -51.36 -0.50
N PRO A 44 9.23 -50.11 -0.36
CA PRO A 44 9.35 -49.16 -1.47
C PRO A 44 10.17 -49.78 -2.61
N LEU A 45 9.74 -49.60 -3.86
CA LEU A 45 10.49 -50.11 -5.02
C LEU A 45 11.87 -49.44 -5.09
N TYR A 46 12.87 -50.23 -5.49
CA TYR A 46 14.27 -49.83 -5.50
C TYR A 46 15.10 -50.73 -6.42
N TYR A 47 16.27 -50.24 -6.81
CA TYR A 47 17.37 -51.06 -7.34
C TYR A 47 18.62 -50.85 -6.47
N HIS A 48 19.70 -51.59 -6.75
CA HIS A 48 21.01 -51.32 -6.16
C HIS A 48 21.93 -50.67 -7.19
N TYR A 49 22.37 -49.44 -6.93
CA TYR A 49 23.52 -48.87 -7.62
C TYR A 49 24.78 -49.40 -6.91
N PHE A 50 25.46 -50.36 -7.53
CA PHE A 50 26.46 -51.24 -6.89
C PHE A 50 25.93 -51.96 -5.64
N LYS A 51 26.07 -51.31 -4.47
CA LYS A 51 25.63 -51.80 -3.14
C LYS A 51 24.72 -50.81 -2.41
N GLU A 52 24.43 -49.66 -3.01
CA GLU A 52 23.57 -48.63 -2.43
C GLU A 52 22.12 -48.81 -2.90
N ARG A 53 21.18 -48.88 -1.95
CA ARG A 53 19.74 -48.92 -2.26
C ARG A 53 19.28 -47.57 -2.82
N ARG A 54 18.91 -47.54 -4.10
CA ARG A 54 18.36 -46.36 -4.79
C ARG A 54 16.84 -46.51 -4.96
N PRO A 55 16.01 -45.67 -4.30
CA PRO A 55 14.56 -45.78 -4.37
C PRO A 55 14.04 -45.40 -5.76
N LEU A 56 12.93 -46.02 -6.18
CA LEU A 56 12.30 -45.79 -7.48
C LEU A 56 10.87 -45.27 -7.28
N LYS A 57 10.60 -44.05 -7.75
CA LYS A 57 9.26 -43.43 -7.69
C LYS A 57 8.37 -44.03 -8.79
N LEU A 58 7.40 -44.86 -8.41
CA LEU A 58 6.47 -45.46 -9.36
C LEU A 58 5.58 -44.39 -9.99
N ASP A 59 5.46 -44.43 -11.33
CA ASP A 59 4.46 -43.69 -12.08
C ASP A 59 3.17 -44.52 -12.10
N THR A 60 2.12 -44.04 -11.45
CA THR A 60 0.83 -44.75 -11.40
C THR A 60 -0.09 -44.42 -12.57
N GLU A 61 0.25 -43.44 -13.42
CA GLU A 61 -0.51 -43.06 -14.61
C GLU A 61 -0.12 -43.86 -15.86
N ARG A 62 1.07 -44.49 -15.89
CA ARG A 62 1.61 -45.16 -17.08
C ARG A 62 2.04 -46.60 -16.80
N VAL A 63 1.75 -47.51 -17.75
CA VAL A 63 2.30 -48.87 -17.79
C VAL A 63 3.01 -49.11 -19.12
N ALA A 64 4.12 -49.86 -19.11
CA ALA A 64 4.90 -50.21 -20.29
C ALA A 64 4.73 -51.70 -20.62
N PHE A 65 4.72 -52.06 -21.90
CA PHE A 65 4.61 -53.46 -22.32
C PHE A 65 5.22 -53.73 -23.70
N ARG A 66 5.44 -55.03 -23.97
CA ARG A 66 5.79 -55.61 -25.27
C ARG A 66 4.71 -56.59 -25.69
N GLN A 67 4.26 -56.57 -26.94
CA GLN A 67 3.26 -57.49 -27.47
C GLN A 67 3.88 -58.65 -28.27
N THR A 68 3.22 -59.80 -28.29
CA THR A 68 3.69 -60.95 -29.07
C THR A 68 3.54 -60.71 -30.58
N ARG A 69 4.50 -61.18 -31.38
CA ARG A 69 4.52 -60.97 -32.86
C ARG A 69 3.24 -61.43 -33.57
N THR A 70 2.49 -62.36 -32.98
CA THR A 70 1.28 -62.96 -33.55
C THR A 70 0.05 -62.03 -33.52
N ILE A 71 0.05 -60.97 -32.71
CA ILE A 71 -1.14 -60.11 -32.46
C ILE A 71 -1.10 -58.78 -33.24
N VAL A 72 0.02 -58.46 -33.89
CA VAL A 72 0.23 -57.20 -34.63
C VAL A 72 -0.80 -56.97 -35.75
N SER A 73 -1.41 -58.04 -36.28
CA SER A 73 -2.47 -57.99 -37.30
C SER A 73 -3.89 -57.71 -36.77
N ALA A 74 -4.12 -57.74 -35.45
CA ALA A 74 -5.45 -57.56 -34.85
C ALA A 74 -5.66 -56.17 -34.20
N GLY A 75 -4.61 -55.34 -34.14
CA GLY A 75 -4.65 -54.01 -33.54
C GLY A 75 -4.43 -54.00 -32.03
N VAL A 76 -3.51 -53.14 -31.58
CA VAL A 76 -3.02 -53.02 -30.18
C VAL A 76 -4.15 -52.90 -29.16
N GLY A 77 -5.25 -52.23 -29.54
CA GLY A 77 -6.36 -51.86 -28.65
C GLY A 77 -7.13 -53.00 -27.99
N GLN A 78 -7.28 -54.17 -28.63
CA GLN A 78 -8.08 -55.27 -28.07
C GLN A 78 -7.41 -56.00 -26.89
N ALA A 79 -6.08 -55.94 -26.78
CA ALA A 79 -5.36 -56.54 -25.66
C ALA A 79 -5.40 -55.62 -24.43
N VAL A 80 -5.13 -54.33 -24.64
CA VAL A 80 -5.00 -53.34 -23.56
C VAL A 80 -6.34 -52.97 -22.93
N SER A 81 -7.42 -52.89 -23.72
CA SER A 81 -8.76 -52.49 -23.23
C SER A 81 -9.35 -53.44 -22.17
N ARG A 82 -8.95 -54.72 -22.18
CA ARG A 82 -9.35 -55.72 -21.18
C ARG A 82 -8.88 -55.39 -19.76
N PHE A 83 -7.83 -54.57 -19.66
CA PHE A 83 -7.23 -54.13 -18.40
C PHE A 83 -7.63 -52.69 -18.04
N GLY A 84 -8.60 -52.10 -18.75
CA GLY A 84 -9.07 -50.73 -18.54
C GLY A 84 -8.15 -49.64 -19.10
N LEU A 85 -7.07 -50.02 -19.79
CA LEU A 85 -6.13 -49.10 -20.45
C LEU A 85 -6.80 -48.43 -21.65
N ALA A 86 -6.58 -47.12 -21.82
CA ALA A 86 -7.17 -46.35 -22.91
C ALA A 86 -6.45 -46.63 -24.25
N PRO A 87 -7.11 -47.27 -25.25
CA PRO A 87 -6.45 -47.60 -26.52
C PRO A 87 -5.94 -46.38 -27.33
N PRO A 88 -6.65 -45.23 -27.40
CA PRO A 88 -6.15 -44.03 -28.08
C PRO A 88 -4.90 -43.42 -27.44
N GLU A 89 -4.66 -43.68 -26.16
CA GLU A 89 -3.51 -43.16 -25.39
C GLU A 89 -2.37 -44.18 -25.29
N THR A 90 -2.37 -45.19 -26.17
CA THR A 90 -1.26 -46.14 -26.30
C THR A 90 -0.23 -45.63 -27.29
N ARG A 91 0.98 -45.32 -26.82
CA ARG A 91 2.10 -44.78 -27.62
C ARG A 91 3.21 -45.80 -27.77
N THR A 92 3.45 -46.29 -28.98
CA THR A 92 4.66 -47.06 -29.33
C THR A 92 5.90 -46.21 -29.07
N LEU A 93 6.93 -46.78 -28.45
CA LEU A 93 8.21 -46.11 -28.22
C LEU A 93 9.14 -46.26 -29.44
N PRO A 94 10.11 -45.34 -29.64
CA PRO A 94 11.14 -45.49 -30.67
C PRO A 94 12.00 -46.76 -30.52
N ILE A 95 12.08 -47.32 -29.30
CA ILE A 95 12.80 -48.57 -29.04
C ILE A 95 11.94 -49.77 -29.46
N PRO A 96 12.42 -50.63 -30.39
CA PRO A 96 11.58 -51.64 -31.04
C PRO A 96 10.81 -52.58 -30.09
N GLY A 97 9.50 -52.68 -30.33
CA GLY A 97 8.61 -53.63 -29.66
C GLY A 97 7.96 -53.14 -28.37
N TRP A 98 8.31 -51.95 -27.88
CA TRP A 98 7.75 -51.36 -26.65
C TRP A 98 6.63 -50.35 -26.92
N SER A 99 5.66 -50.31 -26.00
CA SER A 99 4.61 -49.29 -25.93
C SER A 99 4.35 -48.86 -24.49
N LEU A 100 3.95 -47.60 -24.31
CA LEU A 100 3.33 -47.06 -23.09
C LEU A 100 1.81 -46.96 -23.29
N ALA A 101 1.03 -47.14 -22.23
CA ALA A 101 -0.39 -46.78 -22.19
C ALA A 101 -0.78 -46.13 -20.85
N ARG A 102 -1.78 -45.25 -20.89
CA ARG A 102 -2.39 -44.67 -19.67
C ARG A 102 -3.15 -45.75 -18.89
N THR A 103 -2.92 -45.79 -17.58
CA THR A 103 -3.61 -46.66 -16.62
C THR A 103 -5.06 -46.22 -16.38
N PRO A 104 -5.99 -47.13 -16.04
CA PRO A 104 -7.33 -46.75 -15.58
C PRO A 104 -7.26 -45.99 -14.25
N ALA A 105 -8.24 -45.12 -13.98
CA ALA A 105 -8.33 -44.35 -12.73
C ALA A 105 -8.25 -45.22 -11.46
N ALA A 106 -8.71 -46.48 -11.52
CA ALA A 106 -8.63 -47.46 -10.44
C ALA A 106 -7.19 -47.91 -10.10
N SER A 107 -6.21 -47.69 -10.98
CA SER A 107 -4.80 -48.06 -10.81
C SER A 107 -3.90 -46.88 -10.45
N LEU A 108 -4.44 -45.69 -10.17
CA LEU A 108 -3.66 -44.48 -9.85
C LEU A 108 -3.00 -44.50 -8.45
N THR A 109 -3.06 -45.62 -7.72
CA THR A 109 -2.34 -45.84 -6.45
C THR A 109 -1.28 -46.92 -6.62
N GLU A 110 -0.14 -46.81 -5.93
CA GLU A 110 0.99 -47.72 -6.11
C GLU A 110 0.63 -49.22 -5.98
N PRO A 111 -0.15 -49.68 -4.98
CA PRO A 111 -0.56 -51.08 -4.90
C PRO A 111 -1.40 -51.54 -6.11
N ALA A 112 -2.27 -50.67 -6.63
CA ALA A 112 -3.15 -50.98 -7.76
C ALA A 112 -2.45 -50.85 -9.13
N ALA A 113 -1.35 -50.09 -9.22
CA ALA A 113 -0.43 -50.09 -10.35
C ALA A 113 0.46 -51.35 -10.35
N ARG A 114 0.99 -51.76 -9.18
CA ARG A 114 1.74 -53.01 -9.02
C ARG A 114 0.87 -54.23 -9.41
N ASP A 115 -0.38 -54.30 -8.92
CA ASP A 115 -1.36 -55.34 -9.31
C ASP A 115 -1.66 -55.34 -10.82
N LEU A 116 -1.84 -54.17 -11.44
CA LEU A 116 -2.08 -54.05 -12.89
C LEU A 116 -0.92 -54.67 -13.71
N VAL A 117 0.34 -54.37 -13.35
CA VAL A 117 1.52 -54.98 -13.99
C VAL A 117 1.49 -56.50 -13.85
N SER A 118 1.26 -57.03 -12.64
CA SER A 118 1.19 -58.48 -12.40
C SER A 118 0.06 -59.17 -13.18
N ARG A 119 -1.14 -58.58 -13.22
CA ARG A 119 -2.28 -59.13 -13.98
C ARG A 119 -2.04 -59.12 -15.48
N MET A 120 -1.46 -58.05 -16.04
CA MET A 120 -1.13 -57.98 -17.46
C MET A 120 0.00 -58.93 -17.83
N ALA A 121 1.03 -59.07 -16.99
CA ALA A 121 2.14 -60.01 -17.20
C ALA A 121 1.67 -61.48 -17.25
N GLY A 122 0.55 -61.82 -16.59
CA GLY A 122 -0.08 -63.13 -16.67
C GLY A 122 -0.80 -63.43 -18.00
N ASP A 123 -1.11 -62.43 -18.83
CA ASP A 123 -1.83 -62.64 -20.09
C ASP A 123 -0.91 -63.14 -21.22
N SER A 124 -1.47 -63.95 -22.11
CA SER A 124 -0.82 -64.44 -23.33
C SER A 124 -0.57 -63.37 -24.40
N GLY A 125 -1.30 -62.24 -24.36
CA GLY A 125 -1.18 -61.14 -25.32
C GLY A 125 0.13 -60.36 -25.22
N PHE A 126 0.75 -60.35 -24.03
CA PHE A 126 1.99 -59.63 -23.77
C PHE A 126 3.20 -60.57 -23.73
N GLU A 127 4.28 -60.17 -24.39
CA GLU A 127 5.60 -60.80 -24.25
C GLU A 127 6.20 -60.45 -22.87
N PHE A 128 6.05 -59.19 -22.46
CA PHE A 128 6.54 -58.64 -21.19
C PHE A 128 5.72 -57.40 -20.80
N VAL A 129 5.61 -57.13 -19.50
CA VAL A 129 4.97 -55.93 -18.94
C VAL A 129 5.84 -55.37 -17.81
N ALA A 130 5.99 -54.05 -17.76
CA ALA A 130 6.87 -53.36 -16.83
C ALA A 130 6.14 -52.23 -16.09
N PRO A 131 6.49 -51.99 -14.82
CA PRO A 131 6.19 -50.72 -14.18
C PRO A 131 6.90 -49.59 -14.93
N VAL A 132 6.32 -48.40 -14.90
CA VAL A 132 6.99 -47.16 -15.28
C VAL A 132 7.39 -46.45 -13.99
N PHE A 133 8.60 -45.91 -13.96
CA PHE A 133 9.09 -45.07 -12.89
C PHE A 133 9.31 -43.65 -13.43
N VAL A 134 9.28 -42.66 -12.55
CA VAL A 134 9.67 -41.28 -12.87
C VAL A 134 11.19 -41.17 -12.65
N GLY A 135 11.94 -40.89 -13.71
CA GLY A 135 13.36 -40.57 -13.64
C GLY A 135 13.61 -39.15 -13.15
N ASP A 136 14.88 -38.83 -12.86
CA ASP A 136 15.27 -37.51 -12.35
C ASP A 136 15.05 -36.38 -13.39
N ASP A 137 14.97 -36.72 -14.69
CA ASP A 137 14.56 -35.82 -15.79
C ASP A 137 13.02 -35.60 -15.87
N GLY A 138 12.24 -36.21 -14.97
CA GLY A 138 10.78 -36.30 -15.06
C GLY A 138 10.28 -37.31 -16.10
N GLY A 139 11.19 -38.01 -16.78
CA GLY A 139 10.93 -38.95 -17.85
C GLY A 139 10.49 -40.34 -17.39
N PRO A 140 9.99 -41.19 -18.32
CA PRO A 140 9.65 -42.57 -18.01
C PRO A 140 10.90 -43.47 -18.00
N VAL A 141 11.20 -44.06 -16.84
CA VAL A 141 12.17 -45.16 -16.68
C VAL A 141 11.42 -46.49 -16.64
N ILE A 142 11.85 -47.46 -17.44
CA ILE A 142 11.10 -48.70 -17.74
C ILE A 142 12.05 -49.90 -17.64
N VAL A 143 11.77 -50.81 -16.71
CA VAL A 143 12.52 -52.07 -16.56
C VAL A 143 12.28 -53.01 -17.74
N THR A 144 13.33 -53.59 -18.33
CA THR A 144 13.23 -54.55 -19.44
C THR A 144 13.20 -56.02 -18.95
N PRO A 145 13.08 -57.04 -19.83
CA PRO A 145 13.17 -58.45 -19.44
C PRO A 145 14.58 -58.91 -19.05
N ASP A 146 15.57 -58.04 -19.13
CA ASP A 146 16.99 -58.39 -19.10
C ASP A 146 17.67 -57.77 -17.85
N ILE A 147 18.80 -58.33 -17.41
CA ILE A 147 19.57 -57.93 -16.21
C ILE A 147 21.04 -57.78 -16.58
N LEU A 148 21.68 -56.74 -16.04
CA LEU A 148 23.12 -56.49 -16.13
C LEU A 148 23.76 -56.90 -14.79
N VAL A 149 24.77 -57.78 -14.81
CA VAL A 149 25.44 -58.29 -13.60
C VAL A 149 26.95 -58.21 -13.75
N GLY A 150 27.61 -57.43 -12.90
CA GLY A 150 29.06 -57.44 -12.75
C GLY A 150 29.49 -58.24 -11.53
N PHE A 151 30.50 -59.11 -11.68
CA PHE A 151 31.12 -59.81 -10.56
C PHE A 151 32.39 -59.10 -10.06
N GLU A 152 32.80 -59.41 -8.83
CA GLU A 152 34.04 -58.85 -8.28
C GLU A 152 35.30 -59.41 -8.96
N ALA A 153 36.38 -58.63 -8.97
CA ALA A 153 37.56 -58.89 -9.79
C ALA A 153 38.32 -60.21 -9.48
N GLY A 154 38.04 -60.86 -8.35
CA GLY A 154 38.57 -62.17 -7.98
C GLY A 154 37.67 -63.36 -8.36
N VAL A 155 36.49 -63.14 -8.93
CA VAL A 155 35.54 -64.18 -9.33
C VAL A 155 35.86 -64.67 -10.74
N THR A 156 36.03 -65.98 -10.91
CA THR A 156 36.21 -66.58 -12.25
C THR A 156 34.87 -66.76 -12.97
N ASP A 157 34.89 -66.80 -14.31
CA ASP A 157 33.67 -66.99 -15.12
C ASP A 157 32.90 -68.25 -14.72
N GLN A 158 33.58 -69.33 -14.31
CA GLN A 158 32.93 -70.56 -13.83
C GLN A 158 32.19 -70.35 -12.48
N GLN A 159 32.70 -69.51 -11.59
CA GLN A 159 32.04 -69.15 -10.34
C GLN A 159 30.87 -68.19 -10.60
N ALA A 160 31.06 -67.20 -11.47
CA ALA A 160 30.00 -66.28 -11.89
C ALA A 160 28.82 -67.04 -12.50
N GLU A 161 29.07 -67.91 -13.49
CA GLU A 161 28.02 -68.71 -14.15
C GLU A 161 27.35 -69.70 -13.19
N SER A 162 28.08 -70.23 -12.19
CA SER A 162 27.49 -71.05 -11.12
C SER A 162 26.50 -70.25 -10.26
N VAL A 163 26.84 -69.02 -9.87
CA VAL A 163 25.91 -68.12 -9.14
C VAL A 163 24.69 -67.80 -10.00
N LEU A 164 24.89 -67.43 -11.27
CA LEU A 164 23.79 -67.10 -12.19
C LEU A 164 22.86 -68.29 -12.45
N ALA A 165 23.40 -69.51 -12.55
CA ALA A 165 22.62 -70.73 -12.67
C ALA A 165 21.84 -71.06 -11.38
N ALA A 166 22.48 -70.91 -10.20
CA ALA A 166 21.85 -71.17 -8.90
C ALA A 166 20.67 -70.21 -8.61
N GLU A 167 20.76 -68.95 -9.04
CA GLU A 167 19.68 -67.97 -8.94
C GLU A 167 18.65 -68.07 -10.10
N ASN A 168 18.83 -69.00 -11.05
CA ASN A 168 18.04 -69.12 -12.28
C ASN A 168 17.93 -67.79 -13.06
N ALA A 169 19.03 -67.03 -13.10
CA ALA A 169 19.05 -65.62 -13.47
C ALA A 169 18.70 -65.31 -14.94
N GLY A 170 18.70 -66.33 -15.82
CA GLY A 170 18.33 -66.19 -17.23
C GLY A 170 19.23 -66.97 -18.17
N VAL A 171 19.23 -66.55 -19.44
CA VAL A 171 20.19 -67.00 -20.46
C VAL A 171 21.24 -65.90 -20.64
N ILE A 172 22.52 -66.27 -20.61
CA ILE A 172 23.62 -65.34 -20.87
C ILE A 172 23.59 -64.94 -22.35
N VAL A 173 23.36 -63.66 -22.62
CA VAL A 173 23.37 -63.08 -23.97
C VAL A 173 24.79 -62.65 -24.34
N HIS A 174 25.46 -61.92 -23.43
CA HIS A 174 26.86 -61.52 -23.58
C HIS A 174 27.65 -61.82 -22.30
N ARG A 175 28.85 -62.37 -22.49
CA ARG A 175 29.95 -62.35 -21.51
C ARG A 175 30.84 -61.14 -21.80
N ASN A 176 31.40 -60.53 -20.77
CA ASN A 176 32.24 -59.34 -20.85
C ASN A 176 31.56 -58.18 -21.59
N LEU A 177 30.34 -57.84 -21.17
CA LEU A 177 29.49 -56.79 -21.75
C LEU A 177 30.28 -55.48 -21.95
N GLY A 178 30.31 -54.96 -23.19
CA GLY A 178 31.02 -53.70 -23.49
C GLY A 178 32.53 -53.73 -23.20
N ASN A 179 33.16 -54.92 -23.24
CA ASN A 179 34.53 -55.21 -22.78
C ASN A 179 34.74 -55.14 -21.25
N MET A 180 33.71 -54.93 -20.44
CA MET A 180 33.81 -54.97 -18.98
C MET A 180 34.02 -56.41 -18.52
N LYS A 181 35.27 -56.76 -18.19
CA LYS A 181 35.62 -58.13 -17.78
C LYS A 181 34.83 -58.56 -16.53
N GLY A 182 34.19 -59.72 -16.59
CA GLY A 182 33.34 -60.23 -15.51
C GLY A 182 31.94 -59.62 -15.45
N ALA A 183 31.54 -58.82 -16.44
CA ALA A 183 30.17 -58.33 -16.60
C ALA A 183 29.37 -59.19 -17.59
N TYR A 184 28.13 -59.49 -17.23
CA TYR A 184 27.21 -60.37 -17.95
C TYR A 184 25.91 -59.62 -18.27
N HIS A 185 25.42 -59.77 -19.50
CA HIS A 185 24.06 -59.38 -19.88
C HIS A 185 23.21 -60.64 -19.98
N LEU A 186 22.11 -60.66 -19.21
CA LEU A 186 21.26 -61.82 -19.01
C LEU A 186 19.85 -61.51 -19.51
N LYS A 187 19.30 -62.41 -20.33
CA LYS A 187 17.89 -62.39 -20.69
C LYS A 187 17.13 -63.29 -19.74
N THR A 188 16.26 -62.72 -18.90
CA THR A 188 15.47 -63.53 -17.96
C THR A 188 14.38 -64.31 -18.71
N ARG A 189 13.68 -65.19 -17.99
CA ARG A 189 12.44 -65.84 -18.46
C ARG A 189 11.19 -65.24 -17.81
N LEU A 190 11.34 -64.07 -17.17
CA LEU A 190 10.27 -63.41 -16.42
C LEU A 190 9.40 -62.58 -17.38
N LYS A 191 8.14 -62.37 -16.99
CA LYS A 191 7.17 -61.57 -17.77
C LYS A 191 6.87 -60.19 -17.15
N SER A 192 7.29 -59.96 -15.91
CA SER A 192 7.00 -58.75 -15.14
C SER A 192 8.30 -58.03 -14.79
N GLY A 193 8.36 -56.72 -15.04
CA GLY A 193 9.47 -55.88 -14.61
C GLY A 193 9.61 -55.79 -13.07
N LEU A 194 8.54 -56.06 -12.31
CA LEU A 194 8.63 -56.20 -10.85
C LEU A 194 9.43 -57.45 -10.45
N ASP A 195 9.26 -58.55 -11.18
CA ASP A 195 9.98 -59.80 -10.90
C ASP A 195 11.46 -59.68 -11.31
N VAL A 196 11.75 -58.99 -12.43
CA VAL A 196 13.12 -58.71 -12.87
C VAL A 196 13.84 -57.81 -11.87
N LEU A 197 13.17 -56.76 -11.37
CA LEU A 197 13.71 -55.89 -10.32
C LEU A 197 13.98 -56.65 -9.01
N ALA A 198 13.09 -57.57 -8.62
CA ALA A 198 13.30 -58.44 -7.46
C ALA A 198 14.50 -59.40 -7.63
N LEU A 199 14.64 -60.01 -8.82
CA LEU A 199 15.76 -60.88 -9.15
C LEU A 199 17.10 -60.14 -9.19
N ALA A 200 17.14 -58.94 -9.79
CA ALA A 200 18.32 -58.09 -9.81
C ALA A 200 18.74 -57.69 -8.38
N ASN A 201 17.80 -57.25 -7.54
CA ASN A 201 18.08 -56.96 -6.13
C ASN A 201 18.58 -58.18 -5.34
N LYS A 202 18.06 -59.39 -5.63
CA LYS A 202 18.55 -60.64 -5.02
C LYS A 202 19.99 -60.95 -5.43
N LEU A 203 20.35 -60.71 -6.69
CA LEU A 203 21.72 -60.84 -7.18
C LEU A 203 22.65 -59.79 -6.56
N ALA A 204 22.21 -58.53 -6.47
CA ALA A 204 23.02 -57.42 -5.92
C ALA A 204 23.37 -57.61 -4.44
N ALA A 205 22.50 -58.26 -3.67
CA ALA A 205 22.72 -58.61 -2.27
C ALA A 205 23.85 -59.66 -2.06
N ARG A 206 24.31 -60.34 -3.11
CA ARG A 206 25.37 -61.36 -3.01
C ARG A 206 26.77 -60.77 -2.83
N PRO A 207 27.66 -61.39 -2.04
CA PRO A 207 29.03 -60.91 -1.84
C PRO A 207 29.94 -61.09 -3.06
N GLU A 208 29.64 -62.03 -3.97
CA GLU A 208 30.44 -62.25 -5.19
C GLU A 208 30.13 -61.24 -6.31
N VAL A 209 28.96 -60.60 -6.23
CA VAL A 209 28.42 -59.68 -7.24
C VAL A 209 28.83 -58.25 -6.88
N LYS A 210 29.46 -57.54 -7.83
CA LYS A 210 29.85 -56.13 -7.70
C LYS A 210 28.66 -55.19 -7.93
N PHE A 211 27.84 -55.48 -8.93
CA PHE A 211 26.56 -54.81 -9.20
C PHE A 211 25.59 -55.78 -9.86
N ALA A 212 24.29 -55.65 -9.59
CA ALA A 212 23.25 -56.27 -10.40
C ALA A 212 22.01 -55.37 -10.45
N GLU A 213 21.61 -55.01 -11.65
CA GLU A 213 20.49 -54.11 -11.91
C GLU A 213 19.74 -54.57 -13.16
N PRO A 214 18.42 -54.31 -13.28
CA PRO A 214 17.74 -54.55 -14.54
C PRO A 214 18.34 -53.68 -15.65
N ASP A 215 18.35 -54.19 -16.87
CA ASP A 215 18.44 -53.33 -18.05
C ASP A 215 17.20 -52.42 -18.07
N MET A 216 17.36 -51.15 -18.45
CA MET A 216 16.31 -50.15 -18.38
C MET A 216 16.28 -49.24 -19.61
N ILE A 217 15.06 -48.94 -20.06
CA ILE A 217 14.77 -47.88 -21.03
C ILE A 217 14.47 -46.60 -20.25
N PHE A 218 15.15 -45.52 -20.59
CA PHE A 218 14.95 -44.19 -19.99
C PHE A 218 14.95 -43.13 -21.09
N THR A 219 14.49 -41.91 -20.76
CA THR A 219 14.74 -40.71 -21.56
C THR A 219 15.92 -39.93 -20.98
N GLY A 220 16.49 -39.05 -21.79
CA GLY A 220 17.28 -37.93 -21.31
C GLY A 220 16.74 -36.65 -21.90
N ARG A 221 16.83 -35.56 -21.13
CA ARG A 221 16.64 -34.20 -21.63
C ARG A 221 17.99 -33.66 -22.10
N GLY A 222 17.98 -32.81 -23.12
CA GLY A 222 19.13 -31.96 -23.44
C GLY A 222 18.93 -30.61 -22.79
N ASP A 223 19.97 -30.08 -22.14
CA ASP A 223 19.95 -28.78 -21.45
C ASP A 223 19.42 -27.66 -22.36
N LEU A 224 18.82 -26.62 -21.77
CA LEU A 224 18.38 -25.44 -22.51
C LEU A 224 19.57 -24.67 -23.11
N ILE A 225 19.87 -24.95 -24.39
CA ILE A 225 20.77 -24.15 -25.22
C ILE A 225 19.98 -22.96 -25.81
N PRO A 226 20.38 -21.70 -25.54
CA PRO A 226 19.72 -20.53 -26.10
C PRO A 226 19.94 -20.34 -27.61
N ASN A 227 19.05 -19.59 -28.27
CA ASN A 227 19.19 -19.20 -29.69
C ASN A 227 20.04 -17.94 -29.93
N ASP A 228 20.54 -17.33 -28.86
CA ASP A 228 21.22 -16.03 -28.83
C ASP A 228 22.62 -16.13 -29.46
N PRO A 229 22.95 -15.46 -30.59
CA PRO A 229 24.10 -15.82 -31.43
C PRO A 229 25.49 -15.77 -30.79
N GLY A 230 25.67 -15.07 -29.66
CA GLY A 230 26.93 -15.06 -28.91
C GLY A 230 27.05 -16.15 -27.83
N PHE A 231 26.03 -17.00 -27.64
CA PHE A 231 26.04 -18.02 -26.57
C PHE A 231 27.26 -18.95 -26.63
N SER A 232 27.77 -19.28 -27.83
CA SER A 232 29.00 -20.09 -27.98
C SER A 232 30.24 -19.48 -27.32
N ASN A 233 30.25 -18.16 -27.09
CA ASN A 233 31.36 -17.44 -26.47
C ASN A 233 31.28 -17.43 -24.93
N LEU A 234 30.14 -17.85 -24.35
CA LEU A 234 29.86 -17.73 -22.92
C LEU A 234 30.41 -18.93 -22.13
N TRP A 235 31.73 -19.03 -22.09
CA TRP A 235 32.45 -20.10 -21.36
C TRP A 235 31.97 -20.22 -19.90
N GLY A 236 31.68 -19.10 -19.24
CA GLY A 236 31.20 -19.07 -17.86
C GLY A 236 29.78 -19.64 -17.67
N MET A 237 28.98 -19.72 -18.73
CA MET A 237 27.67 -20.36 -18.73
C MET A 237 27.77 -21.86 -19.06
N GLN A 238 28.57 -22.19 -20.09
CA GLN A 238 28.83 -23.55 -20.55
C GLN A 238 30.24 -23.62 -21.18
N ASN A 239 31.16 -24.32 -20.52
CA ASN A 239 32.56 -24.40 -20.96
C ASN A 239 32.78 -25.63 -21.85
N THR A 240 33.03 -25.38 -23.13
CA THR A 240 33.28 -26.36 -24.19
C THR A 240 34.65 -26.10 -24.86
N GLU A 241 35.69 -25.86 -24.05
CA GLU A 241 37.06 -25.54 -24.49
C GLU A 241 37.24 -24.15 -25.13
N GLN A 242 36.29 -23.21 -24.94
CA GLN A 242 36.49 -21.83 -25.42
C GLN A 242 37.75 -21.22 -24.78
N PHE A 243 38.50 -20.45 -25.58
CA PHE A 243 39.72 -19.75 -25.16
C PHE A 243 40.86 -20.63 -24.60
N GLY A 244 40.73 -21.97 -24.66
CA GLY A 244 41.65 -22.92 -24.03
C GLY A 244 41.22 -23.37 -22.63
N GLY A 245 39.98 -23.08 -22.24
CA GLY A 245 39.38 -23.48 -20.98
C GLY A 245 39.16 -24.98 -20.82
N ALA A 246 38.86 -25.40 -19.60
CA ALA A 246 38.62 -26.81 -19.27
C ALA A 246 37.12 -27.14 -19.33
N VAL A 247 36.76 -28.18 -20.09
CA VAL A 247 35.36 -28.62 -20.27
C VAL A 247 34.64 -28.74 -18.92
N GLY A 248 33.50 -28.05 -18.81
CA GLY A 248 32.68 -28.06 -17.61
C GLY A 248 33.15 -27.14 -16.48
N MET A 249 34.22 -26.36 -16.62
CA MET A 249 34.55 -25.25 -15.71
C MET A 249 33.69 -24.03 -16.02
N ASP A 250 32.43 -24.12 -15.60
CA ASP A 250 31.36 -23.14 -15.79
C ASP A 250 30.36 -23.16 -14.62
N MET A 251 29.45 -22.20 -14.58
CA MET A 251 28.44 -22.04 -13.53
C MET A 251 27.23 -23.00 -13.66
N LYS A 252 27.22 -23.94 -14.60
CA LYS A 252 26.10 -24.85 -14.90
C LYS A 252 24.79 -24.12 -15.23
N ALA A 253 24.89 -23.11 -16.10
CA ALA A 253 23.76 -22.24 -16.41
C ALA A 253 22.65 -22.92 -17.23
N PRO A 254 22.93 -23.68 -18.32
CA PRO A 254 21.90 -24.41 -19.07
C PRO A 254 21.09 -25.38 -18.21
N GLN A 255 21.75 -26.09 -17.29
CA GLN A 255 21.08 -27.03 -16.38
C GLN A 255 20.22 -26.30 -15.34
N ALA A 256 20.66 -25.11 -14.88
CA ALA A 256 19.85 -24.26 -14.01
C ALA A 256 18.62 -23.70 -14.75
N TRP A 257 18.77 -23.24 -15.99
CA TRP A 257 17.69 -22.70 -16.82
C TRP A 257 16.64 -23.75 -17.20
N ASP A 258 17.05 -25.01 -17.27
CA ASP A 258 16.16 -26.16 -17.45
C ASP A 258 15.15 -26.33 -16.30
N ILE A 259 15.45 -25.74 -15.13
CA ILE A 259 14.59 -25.60 -13.95
C ILE A 259 13.94 -24.20 -13.88
N THR A 260 14.75 -23.13 -13.92
CA THR A 260 14.27 -21.75 -13.98
C THR A 260 15.26 -20.82 -14.67
N THR A 261 14.76 -19.99 -15.58
CA THR A 261 15.47 -18.82 -16.12
C THR A 261 15.43 -17.61 -15.17
N GLY A 262 14.77 -17.72 -14.01
CA GLY A 262 14.51 -16.61 -13.10
C GLY A 262 13.06 -16.14 -13.14
N SER A 263 12.68 -15.28 -12.19
CA SER A 263 11.32 -14.76 -12.04
C SER A 263 11.32 -13.25 -12.06
N SER A 264 10.41 -12.64 -12.82
CA SER A 264 10.23 -11.19 -12.87
C SER A 264 9.78 -10.60 -11.53
N ASN A 265 9.36 -11.43 -10.56
CA ASN A 265 9.13 -11.00 -9.17
C ASN A 265 10.41 -10.73 -8.37
N ILE A 266 11.58 -11.11 -8.90
CA ILE A 266 12.90 -10.81 -8.35
C ILE A 266 13.49 -9.63 -9.12
N ILE A 267 13.88 -8.60 -8.37
CA ILE A 267 14.57 -7.43 -8.89
C ILE A 267 16.01 -7.44 -8.35
N VAL A 268 16.96 -7.27 -9.27
CA VAL A 268 18.38 -7.08 -8.99
C VAL A 268 18.73 -5.62 -9.26
N VAL A 269 19.24 -4.90 -8.24
CA VAL A 269 19.65 -3.50 -8.42
C VAL A 269 21.13 -3.42 -8.78
N ILE A 270 21.44 -2.70 -9.85
CA ILE A 270 22.80 -2.47 -10.35
C ILE A 270 23.25 -1.08 -9.88
N ILE A 271 24.14 -1.03 -8.90
CA ILE A 271 24.67 0.22 -8.30
C ILE A 271 25.97 0.58 -9.04
N ASP A 272 25.87 1.45 -10.04
CA ASP A 272 26.95 1.69 -11.03
C ASP A 272 26.83 3.09 -11.72
N VAL A 273 27.57 3.32 -12.81
CA VAL A 273 27.55 4.57 -13.62
C VAL A 273 26.30 4.72 -14.51
N GLY A 274 25.28 3.88 -14.30
CA GLY A 274 24.03 3.85 -15.06
C GLY A 274 23.97 2.69 -16.07
N VAL A 275 22.74 2.27 -16.40
CA VAL A 275 22.45 1.23 -17.41
C VAL A 275 21.69 1.89 -18.56
N GLN A 276 22.03 1.57 -19.82
CA GLN A 276 21.27 2.11 -20.96
C GLN A 276 19.81 1.67 -20.89
N THR A 277 18.93 2.61 -20.58
CA THR A 277 17.51 2.41 -20.23
C THR A 277 16.63 1.83 -21.34
N ASN A 278 17.13 1.81 -22.58
CA ASN A 278 16.46 1.24 -23.75
C ASN A 278 17.29 0.16 -24.47
N HIS A 279 18.30 -0.44 -23.82
CA HIS A 279 19.09 -1.52 -24.43
C HIS A 279 18.16 -2.71 -24.79
N PRO A 280 18.13 -3.16 -26.06
CA PRO A 280 17.12 -4.12 -26.54
C PRO A 280 17.25 -5.50 -25.90
N ASP A 281 18.46 -5.83 -25.44
CA ASP A 281 18.80 -7.14 -24.87
C ASP A 281 18.86 -7.17 -23.33
N ILE A 282 18.32 -6.19 -22.59
CA ILE A 282 18.36 -6.21 -21.10
C ILE A 282 16.95 -6.22 -20.51
N ASN A 283 16.66 -7.21 -19.65
CA ASN A 283 15.39 -7.33 -18.92
C ASN A 283 15.33 -6.30 -17.78
N GLN A 284 15.11 -5.03 -18.10
CA GLN A 284 15.17 -3.92 -17.12
C GLN A 284 13.82 -3.26 -16.83
N ILE A 285 13.75 -2.63 -15.66
CA ILE A 285 12.74 -1.62 -15.31
C ILE A 285 13.39 -0.24 -15.14
N GLN A 286 12.54 0.79 -15.05
CA GLN A 286 12.96 2.16 -14.76
C GLN A 286 13.90 2.18 -13.54
N GLY A 287 15.08 2.78 -13.75
CA GLY A 287 16.06 3.01 -12.70
C GLY A 287 15.77 4.26 -11.89
N THR A 288 16.78 4.76 -11.20
CA THR A 288 16.80 6.11 -10.61
C THR A 288 18.23 6.62 -10.60
N ASN A 289 18.37 7.93 -10.76
CA ASN A 289 19.65 8.63 -10.74
C ASN A 289 19.79 9.42 -9.45
N PHE A 290 20.87 9.16 -8.71
CA PHE A 290 21.18 9.79 -7.43
C PHE A 290 22.24 10.88 -7.56
N THR A 291 22.78 11.10 -8.75
CA THR A 291 23.89 12.04 -8.99
C THR A 291 23.43 13.41 -9.51
N SER A 292 22.12 13.63 -9.71
CA SER A 292 21.53 14.95 -10.01
C SER A 292 19.99 14.94 -9.95
N ASP A 293 19.37 16.07 -9.62
CA ASP A 293 17.90 16.25 -9.60
C ASP A 293 17.24 16.29 -11.01
N ALA A 294 18.03 16.12 -12.08
CA ALA A 294 17.64 16.46 -13.45
C ALA A 294 17.16 15.28 -14.32
N SER A 295 17.35 14.03 -13.88
CA SER A 295 16.78 12.84 -14.52
C SER A 295 16.39 11.78 -13.48
N PHE A 296 15.31 11.04 -13.76
CA PHE A 296 14.78 9.95 -12.92
C PHE A 296 14.85 8.57 -13.59
N ASP A 297 15.63 8.42 -14.67
CA ASP A 297 15.68 7.17 -15.46
C ASP A 297 16.79 6.20 -15.02
N GLY A 298 17.88 6.71 -14.44
CA GLY A 298 19.07 5.93 -14.07
C GLY A 298 20.05 5.69 -15.23
N GLY A 299 19.92 6.43 -16.34
CA GLY A 299 20.72 6.21 -17.55
C GLY A 299 22.17 6.76 -17.49
N PRO A 300 23.01 6.42 -18.49
CA PRO A 300 24.27 7.09 -18.79
C PRO A 300 24.05 8.59 -19.07
N VAL A 301 24.88 9.47 -18.50
CA VAL A 301 24.84 10.93 -18.73
C VAL A 301 26.06 11.46 -19.49
N ASN A 302 27.12 10.67 -19.64
CA ASN A 302 28.29 11.00 -20.44
C ASN A 302 28.75 9.84 -21.36
N ALA A 303 29.83 10.07 -22.13
CA ALA A 303 30.36 9.11 -23.12
C ALA A 303 31.23 7.97 -22.52
N CYS A 304 31.60 8.07 -21.24
CA CYS A 304 32.39 7.07 -20.51
C CYS A 304 31.54 6.21 -19.56
N ASP A 305 30.25 6.51 -19.37
CA ASP A 305 29.29 5.81 -18.50
C ASP A 305 28.84 4.44 -19.11
N ASN A 306 29.79 3.58 -19.47
CA ASN A 306 29.52 2.37 -20.27
C ASN A 306 29.40 1.11 -19.38
N HIS A 307 30.11 1.11 -18.26
CA HIS A 307 30.31 -0.03 -17.36
C HIS A 307 29.02 -0.69 -16.86
N GLY A 308 28.08 0.09 -16.33
CA GLY A 308 26.84 -0.45 -15.76
C GLY A 308 25.98 -1.23 -16.77
N THR A 309 26.08 -0.91 -18.08
CA THR A 309 25.38 -1.66 -19.14
C THR A 309 26.00 -3.06 -19.32
N ALA A 310 27.32 -3.19 -19.26
CA ALA A 310 28.02 -4.48 -19.28
C ALA A 310 27.74 -5.32 -18.02
N VAL A 311 27.67 -4.67 -16.85
CA VAL A 311 27.33 -5.31 -15.57
C VAL A 311 25.88 -5.85 -15.58
N ALA A 312 24.92 -5.09 -16.13
CA ALA A 312 23.52 -5.49 -16.21
C ALA A 312 23.27 -6.67 -17.17
N GLY A 313 24.03 -6.75 -18.27
CA GLY A 313 24.00 -7.88 -19.21
C GLY A 313 24.32 -9.23 -18.54
N CYS A 314 25.40 -9.28 -17.74
CA CYS A 314 25.80 -10.48 -17.00
C CYS A 314 24.69 -11.02 -16.08
N VAL A 315 23.85 -10.16 -15.50
CA VAL A 315 22.69 -10.59 -14.71
C VAL A 315 21.52 -11.01 -15.60
N SER A 316 21.17 -10.18 -16.58
CA SER A 316 19.79 -10.08 -17.09
C SER A 316 19.64 -9.88 -18.59
N ALA A 317 20.67 -10.18 -19.39
CA ALA A 317 20.52 -10.19 -20.85
C ALA A 317 19.50 -11.26 -21.30
N ILE A 318 18.67 -10.98 -22.30
CA ILE A 318 17.38 -11.66 -22.48
C ILE A 318 17.54 -12.95 -23.30
N ILE A 319 17.40 -14.09 -22.62
CA ILE A 319 17.45 -15.42 -23.23
C ILE A 319 16.42 -15.62 -24.36
N ASN A 320 16.86 -16.27 -25.44
CA ASN A 320 16.09 -16.70 -26.61
C ASN A 320 15.46 -15.57 -27.45
N ASN A 321 16.00 -14.36 -27.42
CA ASN A 321 15.52 -13.23 -28.23
C ASN A 321 16.20 -13.13 -29.61
N ASN A 322 17.23 -13.95 -29.89
CA ASN A 322 18.09 -13.94 -31.09
C ASN A 322 19.04 -12.72 -31.16
N LEU A 323 19.30 -12.06 -30.03
CA LEU A 323 20.28 -10.98 -29.86
C LEU A 323 21.52 -11.50 -29.12
N GLY A 324 22.46 -10.62 -28.77
CA GLY A 324 23.87 -11.01 -28.69
C GLY A 324 24.25 -11.94 -27.55
N THR A 325 23.69 -11.79 -26.35
CA THR A 325 24.17 -12.52 -25.16
C THR A 325 23.04 -12.90 -24.22
N VAL A 326 23.35 -13.63 -23.15
CA VAL A 326 22.38 -14.05 -22.14
C VAL A 326 22.96 -13.87 -20.74
N GLY A 327 22.15 -13.30 -19.84
CA GLY A 327 22.50 -13.15 -18.43
C GLY A 327 22.33 -14.46 -17.67
N ILE A 328 22.90 -14.60 -16.47
CA ILE A 328 22.72 -15.83 -15.68
C ILE A 328 21.28 -15.98 -15.16
N ALA A 329 20.55 -14.89 -14.96
CA ALA A 329 19.17 -14.85 -14.46
C ALA A 329 18.24 -14.07 -15.41
N PRO A 330 18.09 -14.50 -16.68
CA PRO A 330 17.51 -13.70 -17.75
C PRO A 330 16.01 -13.41 -17.58
N GLY A 331 15.29 -14.21 -16.78
CA GLY A 331 13.89 -13.99 -16.40
C GLY A 331 13.70 -13.03 -15.20
N CYS A 332 14.76 -12.70 -14.47
CA CYS A 332 14.75 -11.68 -13.42
C CYS A 332 14.85 -10.27 -14.02
N ARG A 333 14.35 -9.25 -13.30
CA ARG A 333 14.42 -7.86 -13.76
C ARG A 333 15.60 -7.13 -13.12
N CYS A 334 16.37 -6.38 -13.91
CA CYS A 334 17.35 -5.44 -13.40
C CYS A 334 16.75 -4.04 -13.24
N ALA A 335 17.31 -3.26 -12.31
CA ALA A 335 16.99 -1.83 -12.17
C ALA A 335 18.27 -1.04 -11.92
N SER A 336 18.45 0.07 -12.63
CA SER A 336 19.65 0.90 -12.49
C SER A 336 19.56 1.82 -11.27
N ALA A 337 20.51 1.70 -10.35
CA ALA A 337 20.77 2.72 -9.34
C ALA A 337 22.04 3.49 -9.73
N ARG A 338 21.87 4.58 -10.47
CA ARG A 338 23.02 5.40 -10.89
C ARG A 338 23.54 6.20 -9.69
N ALA A 339 24.62 5.71 -9.08
CA ALA A 339 25.28 6.31 -7.91
C ALA A 339 26.72 6.76 -8.21
N PHE A 340 27.14 6.75 -9.47
CA PHE A 340 28.48 7.08 -9.91
C PHE A 340 28.46 7.91 -11.21
N ILE A 341 29.56 8.59 -11.51
CA ILE A 341 29.79 9.28 -12.79
C ILE A 341 31.19 8.92 -13.29
N SER A 342 31.30 8.33 -14.49
CA SER A 342 32.61 8.09 -15.12
C SER A 342 33.34 9.41 -15.37
N ASN A 343 34.65 9.44 -15.13
CA ASN A 343 35.48 10.60 -15.39
C ASN A 343 35.74 10.76 -16.91
N LEU A 344 35.93 12.01 -17.36
CA LEU A 344 36.00 12.38 -18.79
C LEU A 344 37.19 11.80 -19.57
N SER A 345 38.14 11.15 -18.89
CA SER A 345 39.26 10.42 -19.49
C SER A 345 38.89 9.03 -20.02
N CYS A 346 37.70 8.50 -19.66
CA CYS A 346 37.26 7.13 -19.98
C CYS A 346 38.25 6.03 -19.53
N ASP A 347 39.09 6.30 -18.53
CA ASP A 347 40.16 5.42 -18.03
C ASP A 347 39.70 4.39 -16.98
N GLY A 348 38.39 4.26 -16.79
CA GLY A 348 37.76 3.43 -15.74
C GLY A 348 37.62 4.11 -14.38
N SER A 349 38.17 5.32 -14.18
CA SER A 349 37.95 6.10 -12.97
C SER A 349 36.60 6.84 -12.98
N TRP A 350 36.06 7.10 -11.79
CA TRP A 350 34.75 7.73 -11.59
C TRP A 350 34.73 8.65 -10.36
N THR A 351 33.61 9.34 -10.15
CA THR A 351 33.28 10.15 -8.98
C THR A 351 31.95 9.69 -8.35
N THR A 352 31.84 9.74 -7.02
CA THR A 352 30.64 9.38 -6.24
C THR A 352 30.52 10.22 -4.95
N SER A 353 29.40 10.11 -4.25
CA SER A 353 29.20 10.61 -2.88
C SER A 353 28.57 9.54 -1.98
N SER A 354 28.76 9.64 -0.66
CA SER A 354 28.28 8.62 0.29
C SER A 354 26.76 8.53 0.36
N ASP A 355 26.07 9.68 0.32
CA ASP A 355 24.62 9.76 0.29
C ASP A 355 24.03 9.11 -0.97
N TRP A 356 24.69 9.22 -2.13
CA TRP A 356 24.23 8.57 -3.36
C TRP A 356 24.17 7.04 -3.22
N THR A 357 25.14 6.43 -2.53
CA THR A 357 25.13 4.98 -2.23
C THR A 357 24.06 4.62 -1.20
N VAL A 358 23.89 5.43 -0.14
CA VAL A 358 22.87 5.19 0.89
C VAL A 358 21.46 5.29 0.31
N ASN A 359 21.18 6.35 -0.45
CA ASN A 359 19.89 6.60 -1.11
C ASN A 359 19.60 5.53 -2.17
N ALA A 360 20.62 5.03 -2.88
CA ALA A 360 20.48 3.90 -3.81
C ALA A 360 20.07 2.59 -3.11
N LEU A 361 20.60 2.31 -1.92
CA LEU A 361 20.24 1.13 -1.12
C LEU A 361 18.83 1.27 -0.50
N GLU A 362 18.47 2.43 0.04
CA GLU A 362 17.12 2.70 0.53
C GLU A 362 16.09 2.61 -0.61
N TRP A 363 16.41 3.17 -1.78
CA TRP A 363 15.58 3.04 -2.98
C TRP A 363 15.43 1.57 -3.41
N ALA A 364 16.51 0.79 -3.46
CA ALA A 364 16.47 -0.63 -3.79
C ALA A 364 15.55 -1.42 -2.83
N GLN A 365 15.60 -1.10 -1.54
CA GLN A 365 14.70 -1.67 -0.54
C GLN A 365 13.23 -1.28 -0.81
N SER A 366 12.95 0.00 -1.06
CA SER A 366 11.59 0.49 -1.33
C SER A 366 10.99 -0.04 -2.64
N LEU A 367 11.83 -0.33 -3.63
CA LEU A 367 11.50 -1.00 -4.89
C LEU A 367 11.14 -2.49 -4.71
N GLY A 368 11.40 -3.06 -3.52
CA GLY A 368 11.22 -4.48 -3.24
C GLY A 368 12.27 -5.37 -3.90
N ALA A 369 13.46 -4.83 -4.16
CA ALA A 369 14.59 -5.60 -4.64
C ALA A 369 15.00 -6.67 -3.63
N ARG A 370 15.59 -7.76 -4.14
CA ARG A 370 16.06 -8.88 -3.29
C ARG A 370 17.55 -9.17 -3.46
N VAL A 371 18.18 -8.61 -4.50
CA VAL A 371 19.63 -8.66 -4.69
C VAL A 371 20.12 -7.26 -5.11
N SER A 372 21.33 -6.88 -4.70
CA SER A 372 22.05 -5.76 -5.32
C SER A 372 23.46 -6.17 -5.72
N ASN A 373 23.92 -5.68 -6.86
CA ASN A 373 25.31 -5.77 -7.29
C ASN A 373 25.96 -4.39 -7.31
N ASN A 374 27.16 -4.26 -6.74
CA ASN A 374 27.99 -3.05 -6.80
C ASN A 374 29.38 -3.42 -7.34
N SER A 375 29.64 -3.10 -8.60
CA SER A 375 30.87 -3.49 -9.31
C SER A 375 32.01 -2.45 -9.18
N ASN A 376 32.03 -1.67 -8.09
CA ASN A 376 32.88 -0.49 -7.95
C ASN A 376 33.65 -0.47 -6.61
N GLY A 377 34.96 -0.18 -6.67
CA GLY A 377 35.86 -0.11 -5.51
C GLY A 377 36.08 1.31 -4.98
N TYR A 378 35.80 1.54 -3.70
CA TYR A 378 35.71 2.85 -3.06
C TYR A 378 37.00 3.20 -2.30
N GLY A 379 37.47 4.45 -2.43
CA GLY A 379 38.72 4.91 -1.83
C GLY A 379 38.74 5.15 -0.32
N PHE A 380 37.60 5.03 0.39
CA PHE A 380 37.51 5.19 1.84
C PHE A 380 36.30 4.45 2.43
N GLN A 381 36.37 4.08 3.71
CA GLN A 381 35.28 3.43 4.44
C GLN A 381 34.26 4.46 4.99
N SER A 382 32.96 4.17 4.88
CA SER A 382 31.89 5.05 5.36
C SER A 382 30.94 4.31 6.32
N ALA A 383 30.75 4.86 7.52
CA ALA A 383 29.85 4.26 8.53
C ALA A 383 28.37 4.27 8.08
N ALA A 384 27.95 5.27 7.30
CA ALA A 384 26.58 5.36 6.79
C ALA A 384 26.29 4.27 5.74
N ILE A 385 27.21 4.07 4.79
CA ILE A 385 27.11 3.01 3.78
C ILE A 385 27.17 1.62 4.44
N ALA A 386 28.06 1.44 5.44
CA ALA A 386 28.13 0.21 6.21
C ALA A 386 26.82 -0.11 6.94
N ALA A 387 26.20 0.89 7.58
CA ALA A 387 24.93 0.75 8.27
C ALA A 387 23.78 0.42 7.30
N GLU A 388 23.73 1.03 6.11
CA GLU A 388 22.63 0.82 5.17
C GLU A 388 22.74 -0.52 4.41
N TYR A 389 23.94 -1.02 4.10
CA TYR A 389 24.11 -2.41 3.64
C TYR A 389 23.67 -3.43 4.70
N LEU A 390 24.05 -3.21 5.97
CA LEU A 390 23.62 -4.08 7.07
C LEU A 390 22.09 -4.02 7.29
N PHE A 391 21.49 -2.84 7.20
CA PHE A 391 20.04 -2.65 7.29
C PHE A 391 19.31 -3.33 6.13
N THR A 392 19.70 -3.09 4.88
CA THR A 392 19.04 -3.67 3.71
C THR A 392 19.22 -5.19 3.63
N ARG A 393 20.35 -5.74 4.07
CA ARG A 393 20.51 -7.19 4.31
C ARG A 393 19.55 -7.68 5.40
N GLY A 394 19.40 -6.91 6.48
CA GLY A 394 18.40 -7.13 7.53
C GLY A 394 16.95 -7.06 7.05
N MET A 395 16.66 -6.35 5.96
CA MET A 395 15.35 -6.37 5.29
C MET A 395 15.18 -7.58 4.36
N GLY A 396 16.24 -8.36 4.13
CA GLY A 396 16.24 -9.59 3.34
C GLY A 396 16.88 -9.49 1.95
N MET A 397 17.58 -8.39 1.64
CA MET A 397 18.38 -8.30 0.41
C MET A 397 19.69 -9.09 0.51
N VAL A 398 20.20 -9.57 -0.63
CA VAL A 398 21.54 -10.18 -0.73
C VAL A 398 22.44 -9.22 -1.51
N HIS A 399 23.57 -8.82 -0.93
CA HIS A 399 24.46 -7.84 -1.54
C HIS A 399 25.72 -8.52 -2.06
N PHE A 400 26.12 -8.19 -3.28
CA PHE A 400 27.35 -8.64 -3.93
C PHE A 400 28.17 -7.44 -4.37
N ALA A 401 29.50 -7.57 -4.27
CA ALA A 401 30.41 -6.57 -4.80
C ALA A 401 31.72 -7.18 -5.31
N SER A 402 32.30 -6.53 -6.32
CA SER A 402 33.57 -6.91 -6.93
C SER A 402 34.72 -6.82 -5.93
N ALA A 403 35.53 -7.87 -5.78
CA ALA A 403 36.63 -7.88 -4.83
C ALA A 403 37.69 -6.79 -5.11
N GLY A 404 37.97 -6.50 -6.38
CA GLY A 404 38.97 -5.54 -6.84
C GLY A 404 39.86 -6.11 -7.95
N ASN A 405 40.64 -5.25 -8.61
CA ASN A 405 41.42 -5.59 -9.81
C ASN A 405 42.92 -5.25 -9.68
N ASN A 406 43.48 -5.27 -8.46
CA ASN A 406 44.86 -4.85 -8.18
C ASN A 406 45.86 -6.01 -8.00
N ALA A 407 45.44 -7.27 -8.18
CA ALA A 407 46.22 -8.50 -7.97
C ALA A 407 46.77 -8.69 -6.53
N THR A 408 46.07 -8.15 -5.53
CA THR A 408 46.47 -8.19 -4.11
C THR A 408 45.63 -9.15 -3.27
N ASN A 409 46.11 -9.44 -2.05
CA ASN A 409 45.36 -10.18 -1.03
C ASN A 409 44.50 -9.25 -0.13
N SER A 410 44.04 -8.10 -0.66
CA SER A 410 43.24 -7.11 0.06
C SER A 410 41.97 -6.75 -0.72
N ILE A 411 40.82 -7.12 -0.17
CA ILE A 411 39.50 -6.86 -0.77
C ILE A 411 39.13 -5.38 -0.63
N THR A 412 38.69 -4.76 -1.72
CA THR A 412 38.29 -3.35 -1.74
C THR A 412 37.00 -3.10 -0.93
N TYR A 413 36.77 -1.85 -0.52
CA TYR A 413 35.48 -1.42 0.04
C TYR A 413 34.52 -1.11 -1.13
N PRO A 414 33.21 -1.43 -1.09
CA PRO A 414 32.41 -1.98 0.01
C PRO A 414 32.42 -3.51 0.09
N ALA A 415 33.07 -4.22 -0.83
CA ALA A 415 33.08 -5.69 -0.85
C ALA A 415 33.62 -6.31 0.45
N SER A 416 34.55 -5.64 1.14
CA SER A 416 35.06 -6.01 2.46
C SER A 416 34.10 -5.77 3.65
N LEU A 417 32.85 -5.33 3.42
CA LEU A 417 31.86 -5.17 4.49
C LEU A 417 31.29 -6.52 4.96
N PRO A 418 31.17 -6.75 6.29
CA PRO A 418 30.32 -7.81 6.80
C PRO A 418 28.88 -7.66 6.28
N GLY A 419 28.36 -8.67 5.60
CA GLY A 419 27.05 -8.63 4.94
C GLY A 419 27.06 -8.18 3.47
N VAL A 420 28.23 -7.94 2.88
CA VAL A 420 28.41 -7.87 1.43
C VAL A 420 29.23 -9.08 0.99
N ASN A 421 28.79 -9.78 -0.06
CA ASN A 421 29.45 -10.95 -0.59
C ASN A 421 30.50 -10.50 -1.62
N ALA A 422 31.77 -10.46 -1.22
CA ALA A 422 32.89 -10.15 -2.11
C ALA A 422 33.09 -11.25 -3.17
N VAL A 423 33.29 -10.87 -4.43
CA VAL A 423 33.43 -11.82 -5.55
C VAL A 423 34.74 -11.62 -6.33
N ALA A 424 35.53 -12.68 -6.42
CA ALA A 424 36.78 -12.75 -7.18
C ALA A 424 36.55 -13.24 -8.62
N ALA A 425 37.48 -12.89 -9.52
CA ALA A 425 37.42 -13.21 -10.95
C ALA A 425 38.21 -14.47 -11.29
N LEU A 426 37.57 -15.35 -12.06
CA LEU A 426 38.18 -16.56 -12.60
C LEU A 426 38.38 -16.47 -14.12
N ASN A 427 39.39 -17.20 -14.58
CA ASN A 427 39.63 -17.50 -15.98
C ASN A 427 38.96 -18.82 -16.41
N GLU A 428 39.00 -19.08 -17.71
CA GLU A 428 38.41 -20.23 -18.42
C GLU A 428 38.90 -21.62 -17.95
N GLY A 429 40.01 -21.67 -17.20
CA GLY A 429 40.53 -22.89 -16.56
C GLY A 429 40.18 -23.02 -15.07
N GLY A 430 39.40 -22.11 -14.49
CA GLY A 430 39.15 -22.03 -13.04
C GLY A 430 40.32 -21.48 -12.22
N GLY A 431 41.35 -20.92 -12.87
CA GLY A 431 42.41 -20.16 -12.23
C GLY A 431 41.89 -18.80 -11.77
N LEU A 432 42.39 -18.31 -10.63
CA LEU A 432 42.18 -16.91 -10.22
C LEU A 432 42.84 -16.00 -11.28
N SER A 433 42.07 -15.09 -11.88
CA SER A 433 42.57 -14.19 -12.93
C SER A 433 43.71 -13.31 -12.41
N SER A 434 44.69 -13.02 -13.27
CA SER A 434 45.94 -12.35 -12.89
C SER A 434 45.79 -10.94 -12.31
N PHE A 435 44.64 -10.31 -12.51
CA PHE A 435 44.27 -9.01 -11.93
C PHE A 435 43.42 -9.10 -10.66
N SER A 436 42.80 -10.25 -10.34
CA SER A 436 41.79 -10.30 -9.26
C SER A 436 42.42 -10.04 -7.90
N ASP A 437 41.81 -9.12 -7.14
CA ASP A 437 42.01 -9.10 -5.69
C ASP A 437 41.31 -10.31 -5.04
N TYR A 438 41.84 -10.74 -3.90
CA TYR A 438 41.36 -11.85 -3.06
C TYR A 438 41.64 -11.52 -1.58
N GLY A 439 41.34 -12.42 -0.63
CA GLY A 439 41.77 -12.27 0.76
C GLY A 439 40.74 -12.64 1.82
N VAL A 440 40.95 -12.13 3.04
CA VAL A 440 40.06 -12.37 4.19
C VAL A 440 38.71 -11.69 3.96
N GLY A 441 37.63 -12.47 4.00
CA GLY A 441 36.27 -11.99 3.72
C GLY A 441 35.82 -12.21 2.28
N LEU A 442 36.63 -12.85 1.43
CA LEU A 442 36.19 -13.26 0.09
C LEU A 442 35.05 -14.25 0.24
N ALA A 443 33.90 -14.01 -0.40
CA ALA A 443 32.75 -14.90 -0.28
C ALA A 443 32.77 -15.96 -1.40
N PHE A 444 32.92 -15.52 -2.64
CA PHE A 444 32.82 -16.41 -3.81
C PHE A 444 33.82 -16.04 -4.90
N SER A 445 33.97 -16.95 -5.86
CA SER A 445 34.59 -16.69 -7.15
C SER A 445 33.56 -16.87 -8.28
N ALA A 446 33.74 -16.19 -9.40
CA ALA A 446 32.90 -16.36 -10.60
C ALA A 446 33.70 -16.02 -11.88
N PRO A 447 33.25 -16.46 -13.06
CA PRO A 447 33.83 -16.07 -14.35
C PRO A 447 33.99 -14.54 -14.47
N GLY A 448 35.23 -14.07 -14.66
CA GLY A 448 35.54 -12.64 -14.73
C GLY A 448 36.60 -12.26 -15.76
N GLN A 449 37.12 -13.23 -16.52
CA GLN A 449 38.02 -13.02 -17.65
C GLN A 449 37.33 -13.38 -18.97
N ASP A 450 37.61 -12.62 -20.03
CA ASP A 450 37.10 -12.84 -21.40
C ASP A 450 35.57 -13.02 -21.47
N ILE A 451 34.86 -12.16 -20.73
CA ILE A 451 33.40 -12.21 -20.56
C ILE A 451 32.71 -11.43 -21.67
N TYR A 452 31.89 -12.13 -22.47
CA TYR A 452 31.06 -11.53 -23.52
C TYR A 452 29.72 -11.04 -22.96
N THR A 453 29.47 -9.73 -22.98
CA THR A 453 28.28 -9.10 -22.40
C THR A 453 27.78 -7.92 -23.26
N THR A 454 26.65 -7.33 -22.90
CA THR A 454 26.06 -6.15 -23.55
C THR A 454 26.98 -4.93 -23.43
N ASP A 455 27.01 -4.09 -24.45
CA ASP A 455 27.64 -2.76 -24.43
C ASP A 455 26.56 -1.69 -24.69
N ARG A 456 26.90 -0.40 -24.64
CA ARG A 456 25.95 0.64 -25.07
C ARG A 456 25.84 0.64 -26.59
N THR A 457 24.61 0.76 -27.11
CA THR A 457 24.30 0.52 -28.52
C THR A 457 25.07 1.45 -29.47
N GLY A 458 25.62 0.86 -30.54
CA GLY A 458 26.43 1.55 -31.55
C GLY A 458 27.72 2.15 -30.99
N ALA A 459 28.12 3.32 -31.50
CA ALA A 459 29.35 4.01 -31.09
C ALA A 459 29.25 4.75 -29.72
N SER A 460 28.37 4.30 -28.83
CA SER A 460 28.21 4.84 -27.46
C SER A 460 28.87 3.97 -26.39
N GLY A 461 29.34 2.78 -26.77
CA GLY A 461 29.92 1.78 -25.89
C GLY A 461 31.43 1.88 -25.72
N TYR A 462 32.02 0.81 -25.18
CA TYR A 462 33.45 0.54 -25.29
C TYR A 462 33.86 0.25 -26.74
N GLY A 463 32.95 -0.33 -27.53
CA GLY A 463 33.11 -0.57 -28.97
C GLY A 463 32.13 0.22 -29.84
N THR A 464 32.02 -0.21 -31.10
CA THR A 464 30.98 0.23 -32.06
C THR A 464 29.81 -0.75 -32.17
N ASN A 465 29.85 -1.82 -31.38
CA ASN A 465 28.89 -2.93 -31.38
C ASN A 465 28.14 -2.91 -30.06
N ASP A 466 26.89 -3.38 -30.05
CA ASP A 466 26.04 -3.47 -28.86
C ASP A 466 26.50 -4.56 -27.85
N TYR A 467 27.68 -5.17 -28.05
CA TYR A 467 28.25 -6.26 -27.25
C TYR A 467 29.79 -6.21 -27.24
N VAL A 468 30.39 -6.58 -26.11
CA VAL A 468 31.83 -6.43 -25.84
C VAL A 468 32.39 -7.64 -25.06
N PHE A 469 33.67 -7.97 -25.30
CA PHE A 469 34.46 -8.83 -24.42
C PHE A 469 35.16 -7.97 -23.37
N SER A 470 34.97 -8.27 -22.09
CA SER A 470 35.52 -7.49 -20.97
C SER A 470 36.14 -8.37 -19.88
N ASN A 471 36.95 -7.73 -19.02
CA ASN A 471 37.76 -8.36 -17.99
C ASN A 471 37.65 -7.58 -16.66
N GLY A 472 37.37 -8.27 -15.56
CA GLY A 472 37.30 -7.66 -14.23
C GLY A 472 36.43 -8.41 -13.21
N THR A 473 36.73 -8.24 -11.92
CA THR A 473 35.84 -8.67 -10.82
C THR A 473 34.46 -7.98 -10.87
N SER A 474 34.37 -6.86 -11.58
CA SER A 474 33.13 -6.16 -11.92
C SER A 474 32.19 -6.95 -12.84
N LEU A 475 32.68 -7.95 -13.57
CA LEU A 475 31.87 -8.90 -14.37
C LEU A 475 31.60 -10.21 -13.60
N ALA A 476 32.51 -10.60 -12.70
CA ALA A 476 32.31 -11.77 -11.82
C ALA A 476 31.20 -11.54 -10.78
N SER A 477 31.18 -10.36 -10.14
CA SER A 477 30.18 -9.99 -9.13
C SER A 477 28.71 -10.09 -9.60
N PRO A 478 28.31 -9.53 -10.77
CA PRO A 478 26.93 -9.66 -11.24
C PRO A 478 26.51 -11.09 -11.55
N TYR A 479 27.43 -11.98 -11.95
CA TYR A 479 27.09 -13.40 -12.11
C TYR A 479 26.73 -14.06 -10.77
N ALA A 480 27.49 -13.81 -9.69
CA ALA A 480 27.12 -14.30 -8.36
C ALA A 480 25.78 -13.71 -7.88
N ALA A 481 25.54 -12.41 -8.12
CA ALA A 481 24.27 -11.75 -7.84
C ALA A 481 23.09 -12.39 -8.61
N GLY A 482 23.29 -12.76 -9.88
CA GLY A 482 22.28 -13.44 -10.66
C GLY A 482 22.04 -14.89 -10.22
N VAL A 483 23.05 -15.63 -9.76
CA VAL A 483 22.85 -16.95 -9.11
C VAL A 483 21.96 -16.81 -7.86
N ALA A 484 22.19 -15.79 -7.02
CA ALA A 484 21.29 -15.48 -5.91
C ALA A 484 19.86 -15.17 -6.38
N ALA A 485 19.71 -14.49 -7.51
CA ALA A 485 18.40 -14.19 -8.10
C ALA A 485 17.68 -15.45 -8.63
N LEU A 486 18.40 -16.44 -9.18
CA LEU A 486 17.83 -17.74 -9.56
C LEU A 486 17.35 -18.53 -8.33
N VAL A 487 18.17 -18.60 -7.26
CA VAL A 487 17.80 -19.20 -5.97
C VAL A 487 16.49 -18.60 -5.42
N LEU A 488 16.42 -17.27 -5.42
CA LEU A 488 15.22 -16.52 -4.99
C LEU A 488 14.04 -16.64 -5.95
N SER A 489 14.24 -17.09 -7.19
CA SER A 489 13.19 -17.27 -8.19
C SER A 489 12.46 -18.60 -8.05
N VAL A 490 13.14 -19.68 -7.65
CA VAL A 490 12.44 -20.90 -7.19
C VAL A 490 11.89 -20.75 -5.76
N ASN A 491 12.56 -19.98 -4.91
CA ASN A 491 12.19 -19.87 -3.50
C ASN A 491 12.37 -18.44 -2.93
N ARG A 492 11.36 -17.60 -3.13
CA ARG A 492 11.41 -16.18 -2.72
C ARG A 492 11.38 -15.96 -1.21
N SER A 493 11.00 -16.95 -0.39
CA SER A 493 10.90 -16.76 1.07
C SER A 493 12.24 -16.85 1.80
N LEU A 494 13.28 -17.39 1.15
CA LEU A 494 14.62 -17.50 1.72
C LEU A 494 15.14 -16.14 2.26
N SER A 495 15.70 -16.17 3.47
CA SER A 495 16.44 -15.04 4.04
C SER A 495 17.77 -14.82 3.29
N ALA A 496 18.40 -13.66 3.47
CA ALA A 496 19.72 -13.40 2.88
C ALA A 496 20.75 -14.46 3.30
N THR A 497 20.81 -14.80 4.59
CA THR A 497 21.68 -15.85 5.12
C THR A 497 21.39 -17.23 4.50
N ASN A 498 20.11 -17.57 4.25
CA ASN A 498 19.78 -18.85 3.61
C ASN A 498 20.25 -18.89 2.15
N VAL A 499 20.11 -17.79 1.40
CA VAL A 499 20.62 -17.70 0.01
C VAL A 499 22.14 -17.81 -0.02
N GLU A 500 22.82 -17.09 0.86
CA GLU A 500 24.29 -17.17 1.03
C GLU A 500 24.73 -18.59 1.37
N GLN A 501 24.08 -19.26 2.34
CA GLN A 501 24.39 -20.64 2.73
C GLN A 501 24.10 -21.67 1.63
N ILE A 502 23.04 -21.48 0.84
CA ILE A 502 22.74 -22.31 -0.33
C ILE A 502 23.85 -22.15 -1.38
N MET A 503 24.28 -20.91 -1.65
CA MET A 503 25.38 -20.64 -2.58
C MET A 503 26.71 -21.24 -2.07
N GLN A 504 27.02 -21.12 -0.78
CA GLN A 504 28.20 -21.73 -0.14
C GLN A 504 28.22 -23.26 -0.27
N GLN A 505 27.08 -23.92 -0.06
CA GLN A 505 26.94 -25.39 -0.21
C GLN A 505 26.91 -25.84 -1.68
N SER A 506 26.51 -24.96 -2.60
CA SER A 506 26.40 -25.28 -4.03
C SER A 506 27.71 -25.18 -4.79
N ALA A 507 28.64 -24.37 -4.29
CA ALA A 507 29.81 -23.90 -5.03
C ALA A 507 30.77 -25.03 -5.41
N VAL A 508 31.45 -24.84 -6.54
CA VAL A 508 32.55 -25.71 -6.93
C VAL A 508 33.77 -25.29 -6.12
N ASP A 509 34.10 -26.08 -5.10
CA ASP A 509 35.29 -25.95 -4.26
C ASP A 509 36.57 -25.89 -5.13
N LEU A 510 37.45 -24.92 -4.87
CA LEU A 510 38.67 -24.66 -5.64
C LEU A 510 39.85 -24.43 -4.69
N GLY A 511 40.88 -25.27 -4.80
CA GLY A 511 42.11 -25.14 -4.01
C GLY A 511 42.11 -26.04 -2.76
N PRO A 512 42.41 -25.52 -1.55
CA PRO A 512 42.30 -26.29 -0.32
C PRO A 512 40.83 -26.57 0.03
N PRO A 513 40.41 -27.81 0.37
CA PRO A 513 39.00 -28.13 0.56
C PRO A 513 38.29 -27.30 1.62
N GLY A 514 37.11 -26.76 1.27
CA GLY A 514 36.28 -25.89 2.09
C GLY A 514 36.54 -24.40 1.85
N TYR A 515 36.40 -23.57 2.89
CA TYR A 515 36.64 -22.13 2.78
C TYR A 515 38.13 -21.79 2.72
N ASP A 516 38.53 -21.01 1.72
CA ASP A 516 39.89 -20.50 1.55
C ASP A 516 39.87 -18.99 1.17
N THR A 517 40.95 -18.27 1.48
CA THR A 517 41.03 -16.82 1.21
C THR A 517 41.37 -16.46 -0.23
N LYS A 518 41.68 -17.43 -1.11
CA LYS A 518 41.99 -17.20 -2.53
C LYS A 518 40.76 -17.32 -3.44
N TYR A 519 39.87 -18.27 -3.15
CA TYR A 519 38.66 -18.56 -3.93
C TYR A 519 37.35 -18.35 -3.14
N GLY A 520 37.42 -18.14 -1.83
CA GLY A 520 36.26 -17.99 -0.96
C GLY A 520 35.66 -19.35 -0.62
N TRP A 521 34.37 -19.53 -0.90
CA TRP A 521 33.72 -20.85 -0.93
C TRP A 521 33.84 -21.56 -2.29
N GLY A 522 34.66 -21.04 -3.21
CA GLY A 522 34.81 -21.58 -4.56
C GLY A 522 33.98 -20.86 -5.62
N MET A 523 33.84 -21.47 -6.80
CA MET A 523 33.10 -20.90 -7.93
C MET A 523 31.58 -21.09 -7.75
N VAL A 524 30.79 -20.03 -7.96
CA VAL A 524 29.31 -20.12 -7.89
C VAL A 524 28.75 -21.12 -8.91
N ASN A 525 27.74 -21.89 -8.51
CA ASN A 525 27.11 -22.91 -9.34
C ASN A 525 25.59 -22.74 -9.33
N ALA A 526 25.04 -22.32 -10.47
CA ALA A 526 23.62 -22.01 -10.62
C ALA A 526 22.73 -23.23 -10.42
N TYR A 527 23.08 -24.36 -11.03
CA TYR A 527 22.28 -25.59 -10.97
C TYR A 527 22.20 -26.13 -9.54
N ASN A 528 23.35 -26.33 -8.89
CA ASN A 528 23.40 -26.83 -7.52
C ASN A 528 22.65 -25.89 -6.56
N ALA A 529 22.79 -24.57 -6.72
CA ALA A 529 22.12 -23.59 -5.87
C ALA A 529 20.58 -23.64 -6.04
N VAL A 530 20.09 -23.74 -7.28
CA VAL A 530 18.66 -23.86 -7.58
C VAL A 530 18.08 -25.18 -7.07
N VAL A 531 18.80 -26.31 -7.23
CA VAL A 531 18.39 -27.62 -6.71
C VAL A 531 18.30 -27.62 -5.18
N LEU A 532 19.30 -27.05 -4.49
CA LEU A 532 19.25 -26.88 -3.03
C LEU A 532 18.11 -25.96 -2.59
N ALA A 533 17.81 -24.88 -3.33
CA ALA A 533 16.73 -23.96 -3.01
C ALA A 533 15.33 -24.59 -3.17
N LEU A 534 15.14 -25.49 -4.14
CA LEU A 534 13.92 -26.31 -4.30
C LEU A 534 13.70 -27.29 -3.16
N ALA A 535 14.76 -27.78 -2.52
CA ALA A 535 14.68 -28.70 -1.38
C ALA A 535 14.21 -28.06 -0.07
N HIS A 536 13.97 -26.73 -0.05
CA HIS A 536 13.54 -25.96 1.12
C HIS A 536 12.13 -25.33 0.98
N PRO A 537 11.06 -26.09 0.65
CA PRO A 537 9.71 -25.54 0.52
C PRO A 537 9.19 -24.99 1.87
N PRO A 538 8.44 -23.87 1.88
CA PRO A 538 7.81 -23.36 3.09
C PRO A 538 6.91 -24.39 3.80
N ALA A 539 7.13 -24.60 5.09
CA ALA A 539 6.37 -25.54 5.90
C ALA A 539 5.08 -24.91 6.46
N THR A 540 4.12 -25.75 6.83
CA THR A 540 3.04 -25.36 7.73
C THR A 540 3.24 -26.07 9.07
N ILE A 541 3.45 -25.30 10.13
CA ILE A 541 3.72 -25.79 11.49
C ILE A 541 2.46 -25.57 12.32
N THR A 542 1.72 -26.65 12.59
CA THR A 542 0.47 -26.58 13.36
C THR A 542 0.74 -26.46 14.85
N VAL A 543 0.21 -25.41 15.47
CA VAL A 543 0.06 -25.27 16.92
C VAL A 543 -1.11 -26.15 17.35
N THR A 544 -0.94 -26.95 18.41
CA THR A 544 -1.92 -27.96 18.84
C THR A 544 -2.45 -27.76 20.25
N ASN A 545 -1.85 -26.85 21.04
CA ASN A 545 -2.29 -26.56 22.40
C ASN A 545 -1.94 -25.12 22.83
N THR A 546 -2.58 -24.65 23.91
CA THR A 546 -2.41 -23.29 24.44
C THR A 546 -1.30 -23.14 25.49
N ALA A 547 -0.43 -24.14 25.69
CA ALA A 547 0.67 -23.98 26.64
C ALA A 547 1.70 -22.95 26.13
N ASP A 548 2.44 -22.37 27.07
CA ASP A 548 3.43 -21.32 26.82
C ASP A 548 4.73 -21.86 26.20
N SER A 549 5.11 -23.09 26.54
CA SER A 549 6.35 -23.73 26.09
C SER A 549 6.20 -25.26 26.06
N GLY A 550 7.11 -25.93 25.34
CA GLY A 550 7.05 -27.37 25.08
C GLY A 550 6.40 -27.72 23.72
N PRO A 551 6.31 -29.01 23.36
CA PRO A 551 5.85 -29.45 22.05
C PRO A 551 4.43 -28.97 21.68
N GLY A 552 4.23 -28.61 20.41
CA GLY A 552 2.93 -28.18 19.88
C GLY A 552 2.45 -26.78 20.33
N THR A 553 3.29 -26.02 21.05
CA THR A 553 2.99 -24.64 21.45
C THR A 553 3.36 -23.63 20.36
N LEU A 554 2.74 -22.45 20.39
CA LEU A 554 3.09 -21.33 19.50
C LEU A 554 4.59 -20.94 19.63
N ARG A 555 5.14 -20.99 20.85
CA ARG A 555 6.57 -20.74 21.10
C ARG A 555 7.47 -21.77 20.42
N ALA A 556 7.15 -23.06 20.54
CA ALA A 556 7.91 -24.12 19.89
C ALA A 556 7.78 -24.07 18.36
N ALA A 557 6.58 -23.73 17.84
CA ALA A 557 6.36 -23.57 16.41
C ALA A 557 7.20 -22.41 15.83
N LEU A 558 7.21 -21.24 16.49
CA LEU A 558 8.04 -20.09 16.10
C LEU A 558 9.55 -20.39 16.16
N ALA A 559 10.00 -21.12 17.20
CA ALA A 559 11.40 -21.51 17.35
C ALA A 559 11.87 -22.56 16.32
N GLY A 560 10.96 -23.37 15.78
CA GLY A 560 11.24 -24.37 14.75
C GLY A 560 11.03 -23.88 13.30
N ALA A 561 10.60 -22.63 13.10
CA ALA A 561 10.19 -22.11 11.81
C ALA A 561 11.35 -21.62 10.94
N ALA A 562 11.28 -21.90 9.64
CA ALA A 562 12.10 -21.29 8.60
C ALA A 562 11.44 -20.02 8.03
N ASN A 563 12.15 -19.35 7.11
CA ASN A 563 11.66 -18.15 6.44
C ASN A 563 10.73 -18.55 5.28
N GLY A 564 9.45 -18.16 5.39
CA GLY A 564 8.34 -18.56 4.53
C GLY A 564 7.23 -19.31 5.27
N ASP A 565 7.54 -19.89 6.43
CA ASP A 565 6.65 -20.85 7.08
C ASP A 565 5.34 -20.22 7.57
N THR A 566 4.30 -21.04 7.54
CA THR A 566 2.99 -20.71 8.10
C THR A 566 2.82 -21.39 9.46
N ILE A 567 2.68 -20.59 10.51
CA ILE A 567 2.34 -21.06 11.85
C ILE A 567 0.83 -21.12 11.96
N ASP A 568 0.26 -22.31 11.83
CA ASP A 568 -1.19 -22.52 11.86
C ASP A 568 -1.66 -22.79 13.29
N ALA A 569 -2.30 -21.80 13.91
CA ALA A 569 -2.98 -21.92 15.20
C ALA A 569 -4.51 -21.97 15.06
N SER A 570 -5.06 -22.10 13.84
CA SER A 570 -6.51 -22.08 13.59
C SER A 570 -7.28 -23.24 14.25
N GLY A 571 -6.59 -24.33 14.60
CA GLY A 571 -7.15 -25.45 15.37
C GLY A 571 -7.21 -25.25 16.89
N VAL A 572 -6.69 -24.16 17.44
CA VAL A 572 -6.49 -23.97 18.90
C VAL A 572 -7.33 -22.81 19.42
N THR A 573 -8.02 -23.00 20.53
CA THR A 573 -8.87 -21.96 21.16
C THR A 573 -8.59 -21.79 22.65
N GLY A 574 -8.90 -20.61 23.20
CA GLY A 574 -8.63 -20.24 24.59
C GLY A 574 -7.61 -19.12 24.72
N ALA A 575 -6.69 -19.24 25.68
CA ALA A 575 -5.63 -18.25 25.91
C ALA A 575 -4.27 -18.92 26.11
N ILE A 576 -3.27 -18.47 25.34
CA ILE A 576 -1.84 -18.75 25.57
C ILE A 576 -1.35 -17.74 26.60
N LEU A 577 -1.21 -18.17 27.86
CA LEU A 577 -0.73 -17.32 28.95
C LEU A 577 0.80 -17.36 29.00
N LEU A 578 1.46 -16.25 28.68
CA LEU A 578 2.92 -16.19 28.65
C LEU A 578 3.48 -16.16 30.08
N THR A 579 4.42 -17.06 30.35
CA THR A 579 5.11 -17.21 31.64
C THR A 579 6.64 -17.27 31.47
N SER A 580 7.10 -17.62 30.27
CA SER A 580 8.49 -17.77 29.85
C SER A 580 9.01 -16.53 29.10
N GLY A 581 8.38 -15.37 29.30
CA GLY A 581 8.65 -14.13 28.58
C GLY A 581 7.96 -14.02 27.21
N GLU A 582 8.40 -13.06 26.41
CA GLU A 582 7.82 -12.73 25.09
C GLU A 582 7.99 -13.85 24.04
N LEU A 583 7.14 -13.85 23.01
CA LEU A 583 7.32 -14.68 21.82
C LEU A 583 8.28 -13.98 20.84
N LEU A 584 9.42 -14.62 20.58
CA LEU A 584 10.39 -14.14 19.60
C LEU A 584 9.96 -14.56 18.19
N VAL A 585 9.94 -13.62 17.25
CA VAL A 585 9.65 -13.86 15.83
C VAL A 585 10.83 -13.35 15.01
N SER A 586 11.84 -14.23 14.85
CA SER A 586 13.08 -13.94 14.14
C SER A 586 13.05 -14.26 12.64
N ASN A 587 12.05 -15.03 12.20
CA ASN A 587 11.91 -15.49 10.82
C ASN A 587 10.67 -14.88 10.15
N ASN A 588 10.69 -14.84 8.82
CA ASN A 588 9.61 -14.32 7.98
C ASN A 588 8.45 -15.32 7.94
N VAL A 589 7.50 -15.20 8.85
CA VAL A 589 6.40 -16.18 9.03
C VAL A 589 5.01 -15.57 8.91
N THR A 590 4.05 -16.41 8.55
CA THR A 590 2.62 -16.09 8.60
C THR A 590 1.97 -16.82 9.77
N ILE A 591 1.48 -16.08 10.77
CA ILE A 591 0.82 -16.61 11.96
C ILE A 591 -0.71 -16.54 11.76
N LEU A 592 -1.35 -17.69 11.60
CA LEU A 592 -2.79 -17.84 11.36
C LEU A 592 -3.53 -18.19 12.66
N GLY A 593 -4.30 -17.24 13.20
CA GLY A 593 -5.21 -17.48 14.32
C GLY A 593 -6.63 -17.87 13.88
N PRO A 594 -7.43 -18.51 14.77
CA PRO A 594 -8.81 -18.94 14.53
C PRO A 594 -9.85 -17.79 14.49
N GLY A 595 -9.41 -16.53 14.45
CA GLY A 595 -10.23 -15.35 14.68
C GLY A 595 -10.09 -14.83 16.13
N PRO A 596 -10.14 -13.51 16.34
CA PRO A 596 -9.63 -12.90 17.57
C PRO A 596 -10.51 -13.18 18.80
N ALA A 597 -11.78 -13.57 18.60
CA ALA A 597 -12.67 -14.01 19.68
C ALA A 597 -12.34 -15.42 20.20
N ASN A 598 -11.54 -16.19 19.47
CA ASN A 598 -11.33 -17.62 19.71
C ASN A 598 -9.96 -17.94 20.34
N LEU A 599 -8.91 -17.14 20.08
CA LEU A 599 -7.58 -17.34 20.66
C LEU A 599 -6.93 -16.01 21.07
N ALA A 600 -6.46 -15.95 22.32
CA ALA A 600 -5.70 -14.83 22.86
C ALA A 600 -4.25 -15.23 23.19
N VAL A 601 -3.28 -14.42 22.77
CA VAL A 601 -1.92 -14.40 23.31
C VAL A 601 -1.89 -13.38 24.43
N ASN A 602 -1.66 -13.84 25.66
CA ASN A 602 -1.83 -13.06 26.88
C ASN A 602 -0.48 -12.88 27.59
N GLY A 603 0.08 -11.67 27.57
CA GLY A 603 1.38 -11.34 28.19
C GLY A 603 1.39 -11.30 29.72
N ASN A 604 0.26 -11.64 30.37
CA ASN A 604 0.13 -11.88 31.81
C ASN A 604 0.51 -10.67 32.69
N GLY A 605 0.57 -9.46 32.13
CA GLY A 605 1.11 -8.26 32.78
C GLY A 605 2.61 -8.33 33.09
N ALA A 606 3.30 -9.39 32.67
CA ALA A 606 4.65 -9.74 33.09
C ALA A 606 5.71 -9.55 31.98
N SER A 607 5.33 -9.70 30.72
CA SER A 607 6.19 -9.41 29.57
C SER A 607 5.41 -8.86 28.39
N ARG A 608 6.12 -8.26 27.44
CA ARG A 608 5.64 -8.03 26.07
C ARG A 608 5.14 -9.34 25.45
N ALA A 609 4.17 -9.28 24.52
CA ALA A 609 3.61 -10.49 23.91
C ALA A 609 4.45 -10.99 22.72
N PHE A 610 4.80 -10.11 21.78
CA PHE A 610 5.64 -10.42 20.62
C PHE A 610 6.82 -9.45 20.48
N ASN A 611 7.99 -9.99 20.14
CA ASN A 611 9.17 -9.24 19.70
C ASN A 611 9.57 -9.73 18.30
N ILE A 612 9.43 -8.85 17.31
CA ILE A 612 9.62 -9.15 15.90
C ILE A 612 10.94 -8.56 15.43
N SER A 613 11.85 -9.45 15.04
CA SER A 613 13.11 -9.14 14.36
C SER A 613 13.21 -9.79 12.97
N GLY A 614 12.16 -10.48 12.52
CA GLY A 614 12.00 -10.96 11.16
C GLY A 614 11.70 -9.83 10.17
N THR A 615 12.15 -9.98 8.93
CA THR A 615 12.12 -8.94 7.88
C THR A 615 10.73 -8.75 7.26
N ALA A 616 9.87 -9.77 7.29
CA ALA A 616 8.49 -9.73 6.82
C ALA A 616 7.60 -10.73 7.58
N VAL A 617 6.71 -10.23 8.45
CA VAL A 617 5.81 -11.05 9.28
C VAL A 617 4.35 -10.70 9.04
N THR A 618 3.49 -11.72 9.00
CA THR A 618 2.02 -11.54 9.00
C THR A 618 1.42 -12.17 10.25
N ILE A 619 0.52 -11.46 10.92
CA ILE A 619 -0.25 -11.96 12.06
C ILE A 619 -1.73 -11.73 11.78
N THR A 620 -2.55 -12.78 11.80
CA THR A 620 -3.99 -12.64 11.57
C THR A 620 -4.85 -13.39 12.59
N GLY A 621 -6.03 -12.86 12.89
CA GLY A 621 -7.05 -13.59 13.65
C GLY A 621 -6.71 -13.90 15.10
N LEU A 622 -5.94 -13.05 15.79
CA LEU A 622 -5.56 -13.22 17.20
C LEU A 622 -6.03 -12.05 18.09
N THR A 623 -6.36 -12.34 19.34
CA THR A 623 -6.27 -11.34 20.41
C THR A 623 -4.84 -11.30 20.95
N ILE A 624 -4.30 -10.10 21.21
CA ILE A 624 -2.99 -9.86 21.82
C ILE A 624 -3.24 -8.93 23.01
N THR A 625 -3.05 -9.43 24.23
CA THR A 625 -3.62 -8.77 25.42
C THR A 625 -2.72 -8.85 26.65
N ASN A 626 -2.83 -7.83 27.53
CA ASN A 626 -2.08 -7.69 28.78
C ASN A 626 -0.55 -7.86 28.63
N GLY A 627 0.01 -7.56 27.45
CA GLY A 627 1.45 -7.45 27.26
C GLY A 627 2.00 -6.22 28.00
N ASN A 628 3.18 -6.34 28.60
CA ASN A 628 3.81 -5.30 29.41
C ASN A 628 5.30 -5.16 29.08
N ALA A 629 5.66 -4.10 28.35
CA ALA A 629 7.03 -3.78 27.97
C ALA A 629 7.70 -2.87 29.02
N SER A 630 8.80 -3.31 29.64
CA SER A 630 9.48 -2.60 30.73
C SER A 630 11.01 -2.75 30.70
N GLY A 631 11.70 -1.89 31.46
CA GLY A 631 13.17 -1.89 31.58
C GLY A 631 13.86 -0.80 30.75
N GLY A 632 15.01 -1.13 30.17
CA GLY A 632 15.76 -0.23 29.28
C GLY A 632 15.24 -0.26 27.84
N TYR A 633 15.53 0.79 27.06
CA TYR A 633 15.24 0.81 25.62
C TYR A 633 16.09 -0.24 24.89
N PRO A 634 15.54 -1.06 23.97
CA PRO A 634 14.16 -1.05 23.44
C PRO A 634 13.20 -2.07 24.09
N ALA A 635 13.57 -2.70 25.22
CA ALA A 635 12.71 -3.68 25.92
C ALA A 635 11.47 -3.04 26.57
N ASN A 636 11.51 -1.72 26.81
CA ASN A 636 10.42 -0.92 27.36
C ASN A 636 9.42 -0.37 26.33
N CYS A 637 9.52 -0.77 25.06
CA CYS A 637 8.63 -0.36 23.97
C CYS A 637 7.77 -1.52 23.43
N GLY A 638 6.57 -1.20 22.93
CA GLY A 638 5.72 -2.12 22.16
C GLY A 638 5.01 -3.15 23.01
N GLY A 639 4.12 -2.73 23.92
CA GLY A 639 3.54 -3.58 24.97
C GLY A 639 2.94 -4.89 24.46
N GLY A 640 2.17 -4.85 23.38
CA GLY A 640 1.71 -6.05 22.67
C GLY A 640 2.75 -6.56 21.68
N ILE A 641 3.17 -5.71 20.73
CA ILE A 641 4.15 -6.03 19.69
C ILE A 641 5.27 -4.97 19.70
N TYR A 642 6.51 -5.42 19.81
CA TYR A 642 7.68 -4.67 19.36
C TYR A 642 8.10 -5.15 17.98
N MET A 643 8.46 -4.21 17.11
CA MET A 643 8.93 -4.46 15.77
C MET A 643 10.15 -3.56 15.48
N GLY A 644 11.27 -4.19 15.16
CA GLY A 644 12.43 -3.50 14.60
C GLY A 644 12.24 -3.15 13.11
N PRO A 645 13.36 -2.96 12.38
CA PRO A 645 13.35 -2.97 10.91
C PRO A 645 12.61 -4.17 10.34
N GLY A 646 11.71 -3.92 9.38
CA GLY A 646 10.98 -4.99 8.69
C GLY A 646 9.64 -4.54 8.10
N THR A 647 8.86 -5.53 7.67
CA THR A 647 7.45 -5.40 7.25
C THR A 647 6.55 -6.19 8.18
N LEU A 648 5.44 -5.59 8.64
CA LEU A 648 4.46 -6.23 9.51
C LEU A 648 3.03 -6.01 9.01
N THR A 649 2.34 -7.11 8.68
CA THR A 649 0.90 -7.09 8.41
C THR A 649 0.14 -7.64 9.62
N VAL A 650 -0.81 -6.88 10.17
CA VAL A 650 -1.69 -7.33 11.26
C VAL A 650 -3.15 -7.19 10.82
N SER A 651 -3.87 -8.30 10.65
CA SER A 651 -5.24 -8.30 10.12
C SER A 651 -6.24 -9.06 10.98
N ASN A 652 -7.47 -8.54 11.13
CA ASN A 652 -8.53 -9.16 11.92
C ASN A 652 -8.13 -9.46 13.40
N CYS A 653 -7.25 -8.64 13.99
CA CYS A 653 -6.73 -8.85 15.35
C CYS A 653 -7.33 -7.87 16.38
N ILE A 654 -7.30 -8.24 17.65
CA ILE A 654 -7.64 -7.35 18.77
C ILE A 654 -6.40 -7.16 19.65
N LEU A 655 -5.81 -5.97 19.66
CA LEU A 655 -4.71 -5.61 20.55
C LEU A 655 -5.31 -4.82 21.73
N ASN A 656 -5.48 -5.47 22.89
CA ASN A 656 -6.25 -4.89 24.00
C ASN A 656 -5.56 -4.94 25.37
N GLY A 657 -5.52 -3.81 26.06
CA GLY A 657 -5.03 -3.72 27.45
C GLY A 657 -3.54 -3.95 27.60
N ASN A 658 -2.75 -3.72 26.55
CA ASN A 658 -1.30 -3.81 26.60
C ASN A 658 -0.70 -2.50 27.14
N SER A 659 0.52 -2.57 27.69
CA SER A 659 1.20 -1.46 28.35
C SER A 659 2.69 -1.39 28.00
N ALA A 660 3.24 -0.18 27.90
CA ALA A 660 4.67 0.05 27.69
C ALA A 660 5.19 1.18 28.59
N GLN A 661 6.41 1.03 29.11
CA GLN A 661 7.03 2.06 29.95
C GLN A 661 7.56 3.26 29.15
N PHE A 662 7.98 3.07 27.89
CA PHE A 662 8.48 4.16 27.05
C PHE A 662 7.51 4.44 25.90
N ASP A 663 7.55 3.69 24.80
CA ASP A 663 6.80 4.01 23.58
C ASP A 663 5.99 2.83 23.03
N GLY A 664 4.83 3.11 22.43
CA GLY A 664 3.98 2.12 21.77
C GLY A 664 3.25 1.19 22.75
N GLY A 665 2.13 1.65 23.32
CA GLY A 665 1.36 0.90 24.32
C GLY A 665 0.83 -0.44 23.81
N ALA A 666 0.32 -0.48 22.57
CA ALA A 666 -0.01 -1.74 21.88
C ALA A 666 1.12 -2.17 20.94
N VAL A 667 1.63 -1.25 20.10
CA VAL A 667 2.69 -1.53 19.12
C VAL A 667 3.74 -0.41 19.10
N PHE A 668 5.01 -0.81 19.05
CA PHE A 668 6.12 0.06 18.65
C PHE A 668 6.76 -0.52 17.38
N ALA A 669 6.89 0.30 16.33
CA ALA A 669 7.45 -0.10 15.04
C ALA A 669 8.47 0.94 14.56
N ASN A 670 9.68 0.51 14.16
CA ASN A 670 10.83 1.41 13.97
C ASN A 670 11.61 1.10 12.68
N ARG A 671 11.79 2.09 11.80
CA ARG A 671 12.31 1.92 10.41
C ARG A 671 11.58 0.81 9.66
N SER A 672 10.25 0.92 9.59
CA SER A 672 9.37 -0.21 9.27
C SER A 672 8.20 0.13 8.34
N ILE A 673 7.68 -0.89 7.68
CA ILE A 673 6.46 -0.84 6.86
C ILE A 673 5.38 -1.65 7.57
N MET A 674 4.37 -0.98 8.13
CA MET A 674 3.27 -1.63 8.85
C MET A 674 1.94 -1.46 8.10
N ALA A 675 1.19 -2.55 7.97
CA ALA A 675 -0.17 -2.57 7.44
C ALA A 675 -1.11 -3.19 8.47
N VAL A 676 -2.17 -2.45 8.86
CA VAL A 676 -3.20 -2.95 9.79
C VAL A 676 -4.58 -2.85 9.17
N SER A 677 -5.33 -3.96 9.21
CA SER A 677 -6.64 -4.08 8.57
C SER A 677 -7.67 -4.81 9.43
N ALA A 678 -8.87 -4.24 9.58
CA ALA A 678 -9.95 -4.80 10.40
C ALA A 678 -9.55 -5.10 11.87
N CYS A 679 -8.59 -4.35 12.42
CA CYS A 679 -8.04 -4.54 13.77
C CYS A 679 -8.67 -3.60 14.80
N THR A 680 -8.74 -4.04 16.06
CA THR A 680 -9.14 -3.20 17.20
C THR A 680 -7.97 -2.99 18.16
N PHE A 681 -7.58 -1.74 18.37
CA PHE A 681 -6.62 -1.30 19.38
C PHE A 681 -7.42 -0.74 20.56
N GLY A 682 -7.57 -1.51 21.63
CA GLY A 682 -8.44 -1.18 22.77
C GLY A 682 -7.68 -0.96 24.07
N SER A 683 -7.93 0.15 24.77
CA SER A 683 -7.50 0.33 26.17
C SER A 683 -5.99 0.17 26.43
N ASN A 684 -5.13 0.32 25.41
CA ASN A 684 -3.69 0.18 25.57
C ASN A 684 -3.09 1.46 26.17
N SER A 685 -1.97 1.35 26.89
CA SER A 685 -1.46 2.45 27.73
C SER A 685 0.06 2.63 27.66
N VAL A 686 0.55 3.85 27.78
CA VAL A 686 2.00 4.14 27.68
C VAL A 686 2.41 5.38 28.49
N SER A 687 3.57 5.32 29.17
CA SER A 687 4.08 6.43 29.99
C SER A 687 4.95 7.47 29.27
N ALA A 688 5.39 7.21 28.03
CA ALA A 688 5.66 8.29 27.07
C ALA A 688 4.60 8.29 25.96
N ASN A 689 4.84 7.72 24.77
CA ASN A 689 4.11 8.14 23.57
C ASN A 689 3.50 6.99 22.74
N GLY A 690 2.45 7.27 21.98
CA GLY A 690 1.79 6.30 21.08
C GLY A 690 0.99 5.24 21.84
N GLY A 691 -0.14 5.62 22.45
CA GLY A 691 -0.91 4.72 23.33
C GLY A 691 -1.43 3.46 22.64
N GLY A 692 -1.91 3.57 21.40
CA GLY A 692 -2.14 2.43 20.52
C GLY A 692 -0.87 2.04 19.77
N ILE A 693 -0.46 2.85 18.79
CA ILE A 693 0.73 2.60 17.96
C ILE A 693 1.70 3.78 18.03
N PHE A 694 2.99 3.48 18.18
CA PHE A 694 4.10 4.38 17.83
C PHE A 694 4.74 3.87 16.53
N ILE A 695 4.84 4.73 15.51
CA ILE A 695 5.65 4.48 14.29
C ILE A 695 6.83 5.47 14.26
N ASN A 696 8.07 4.94 14.17
CA ASN A 696 9.31 5.68 14.40
C ASN A 696 10.22 5.73 13.16
N ALA A 697 10.45 6.93 12.63
CA ALA A 697 11.32 7.19 11.48
C ALA A 697 12.59 8.02 11.85
N VAL A 698 13.07 7.94 13.10
CA VAL A 698 14.16 8.80 13.62
C VAL A 698 15.45 8.80 12.79
N VAL A 699 15.71 7.77 11.98
CA VAL A 699 16.69 7.80 10.87
C VAL A 699 16.13 6.97 9.70
N GLY A 700 15.84 7.60 8.55
CA GLY A 700 15.29 6.94 7.35
C GLY A 700 13.75 6.98 7.30
N ASN A 701 13.15 6.14 6.44
CA ASN A 701 11.69 6.14 6.22
C ASN A 701 10.90 5.21 7.18
N SER A 702 9.60 5.48 7.36
CA SER A 702 8.61 4.52 7.89
C SER A 702 7.19 4.78 7.40
N THR A 703 6.40 3.71 7.24
CA THR A 703 5.06 3.77 6.66
C THR A 703 4.06 2.97 7.50
N LEU A 704 2.91 3.57 7.81
CA LEU A 704 1.80 2.91 8.53
C LEU A 704 0.47 3.07 7.76
N ASN A 705 -0.05 1.96 7.26
CA ASN A 705 -1.33 1.91 6.55
C ASN A 705 -2.43 1.31 7.45
N ILE A 706 -3.44 2.10 7.79
CA ILE A 706 -4.55 1.76 8.68
C ILE A 706 -5.84 1.68 7.86
N SER A 707 -6.55 0.55 7.90
CA SER A 707 -7.81 0.36 7.16
C SER A 707 -8.88 -0.39 7.98
N ASN A 708 -10.12 0.10 7.99
CA ASN A 708 -11.25 -0.53 8.70
C ASN A 708 -10.98 -0.81 10.20
N CYS A 709 -10.10 -0.04 10.84
CA CYS A 709 -9.63 -0.30 12.21
C CYS A 709 -10.38 0.54 13.26
N THR A 710 -10.35 0.09 14.51
CA THR A 710 -10.90 0.83 15.66
C THR A 710 -9.84 1.06 16.73
N PHE A 711 -9.50 2.31 16.99
CA PHE A 711 -8.67 2.75 18.11
C PHE A 711 -9.60 3.30 19.21
N ARG A 712 -9.74 2.59 20.32
CA ARG A 712 -10.69 2.95 21.40
C ARG A 712 -10.04 2.97 22.78
N GLY A 713 -10.10 4.11 23.46
CA GLY A 713 -9.68 4.24 24.86
C GLY A 713 -8.18 4.09 25.11
N ASN A 714 -7.34 4.18 24.07
CA ASN A 714 -5.89 4.09 24.25
C ASN A 714 -5.35 5.39 24.86
N THR A 715 -4.34 5.28 25.72
CA THR A 715 -3.87 6.40 26.57
C THR A 715 -2.35 6.54 26.52
N ALA A 716 -1.87 7.73 26.17
CA ALA A 716 -0.49 8.15 26.38
C ALA A 716 -0.40 9.17 27.52
N VAL A 717 0.67 9.11 28.32
CA VAL A 717 1.00 10.19 29.27
C VAL A 717 1.66 11.36 28.54
N GLY A 718 2.51 11.09 27.55
CA GLY A 718 3.02 12.06 26.60
C GLY A 718 2.03 12.31 25.46
N VAL A 719 2.41 11.96 24.23
CA VAL A 719 1.72 12.35 22.99
C VAL A 719 1.15 11.17 22.20
N GLY A 720 0.14 11.43 21.36
CA GLY A 720 -0.45 10.44 20.45
C GLY A 720 -1.23 9.35 21.18
N GLY A 721 -2.39 9.69 21.75
CA GLY A 721 -3.19 8.75 22.57
C GLY A 721 -3.61 7.50 21.80
N GLY A 722 -4.10 7.66 20.56
CA GLY A 722 -4.36 6.55 19.63
C GLY A 722 -3.12 6.16 18.83
N VAL A 723 -2.54 7.09 18.06
CA VAL A 723 -1.33 6.87 17.25
C VAL A 723 -0.37 8.05 17.38
N PHE A 724 0.93 7.76 17.42
CA PHE A 724 2.00 8.75 17.25
C PHE A 724 2.83 8.41 16.01
N ASN A 725 2.90 9.36 15.07
CA ASN A 725 3.75 9.31 13.88
C ASN A 725 4.96 10.24 14.06
N ASN A 726 6.15 9.65 14.22
CA ASN A 726 7.37 10.38 14.54
C ASN A 726 8.35 10.42 13.34
N GLY A 727 8.35 11.55 12.62
CA GLY A 727 9.32 11.90 11.56
C GLY A 727 10.28 12.99 12.01
N ASN A 728 10.82 12.87 13.22
CA ASN A 728 11.85 13.76 13.73
C ASN A 728 13.24 13.41 13.15
N THR A 729 14.22 14.29 13.36
CA THR A 729 15.65 14.09 13.05
C THR A 729 15.94 13.67 11.60
N GLY A 730 15.25 14.29 10.64
CA GLY A 730 15.53 14.17 9.20
C GLY A 730 14.90 12.97 8.50
N GLY A 731 14.20 12.08 9.21
CA GLY A 731 13.42 11.01 8.59
C GLY A 731 12.09 11.48 7.99
N ASN A 732 11.42 10.57 7.30
CA ASN A 732 10.09 10.78 6.74
C ASN A 732 9.13 9.66 7.20
N ALA A 733 8.05 10.06 7.87
CA ALA A 733 7.07 9.15 8.43
C ALA A 733 5.69 9.39 7.80
N THR A 734 5.17 8.41 7.08
CA THR A 734 3.93 8.52 6.30
C THR A 734 2.84 7.60 6.84
N VAL A 735 1.66 8.15 7.11
CA VAL A 735 0.49 7.41 7.63
C VAL A 735 -0.71 7.61 6.71
N THR A 736 -1.32 6.50 6.30
CA THR A 736 -2.60 6.51 5.58
C THR A 736 -3.67 5.85 6.43
N VAL A 737 -4.83 6.49 6.56
CA VAL A 737 -5.96 6.02 7.37
C VAL A 737 -7.25 6.02 6.55
N SER A 738 -7.90 4.87 6.45
CA SER A 738 -9.17 4.70 5.71
C SER A 738 -10.23 3.94 6.52
N ALA A 739 -11.50 4.34 6.38
CA ALA A 739 -12.66 3.64 6.95
C ALA A 739 -12.57 3.32 8.46
N SER A 740 -11.83 4.11 9.24
CA SER A 740 -11.41 3.76 10.60
C SER A 740 -11.99 4.70 11.67
N THR A 741 -12.06 4.22 12.92
CA THR A 741 -12.64 4.95 14.05
C THR A 741 -11.62 5.17 15.16
N PHE A 742 -11.47 6.41 15.62
CA PHE A 742 -10.69 6.83 16.78
C PHE A 742 -11.65 7.38 17.84
N SER A 743 -11.83 6.65 18.93
CA SER A 743 -12.86 6.93 19.94
C SER A 743 -12.30 6.96 21.37
N GLY A 744 -12.45 8.09 22.07
CA GLY A 744 -12.08 8.19 23.49
C GLY A 744 -10.58 7.98 23.81
N ASN A 745 -9.68 8.14 22.85
CA ASN A 745 -8.24 8.04 23.09
C ASN A 745 -7.71 9.31 23.76
N SER A 746 -6.68 9.21 24.61
CA SER A 746 -6.23 10.33 25.45
C SER A 746 -4.72 10.54 25.48
N ALA A 747 -4.28 11.81 25.42
CA ALA A 747 -2.91 12.26 25.65
C ALA A 747 -2.88 13.10 26.95
N ASN A 748 -2.66 12.43 28.09
CA ASN A 748 -2.94 12.94 29.44
C ASN A 748 -1.99 14.04 29.94
N GLY A 749 -0.82 14.20 29.34
CA GLY A 749 0.17 15.24 29.65
C GLY A 749 0.82 15.81 28.38
N GLY A 750 0.11 15.75 27.25
CA GLY A 750 0.64 16.12 25.95
C GLY A 750 -0.43 16.40 24.90
N ASN A 751 -0.14 15.93 23.67
CA ASN A 751 -0.68 16.43 22.40
C ASN A 751 -1.23 15.29 21.54
N GLY A 752 -2.24 15.57 20.71
CA GLY A 752 -2.80 14.60 19.76
C GLY A 752 -3.54 13.46 20.46
N GLY A 753 -4.75 13.73 20.96
CA GLY A 753 -5.54 12.73 21.70
C GLY A 753 -5.89 11.50 20.84
N GLY A 754 -6.35 11.72 19.60
CA GLY A 754 -6.49 10.67 18.59
C GLY A 754 -5.17 10.35 17.89
N ILE A 755 -4.59 11.31 17.17
CA ILE A 755 -3.30 11.17 16.47
C ILE A 755 -2.40 12.38 16.72
N PHE A 756 -1.10 12.14 16.93
CA PHE A 756 -0.05 13.16 16.79
C PHE A 756 0.82 12.85 15.56
N ASN A 757 1.02 13.84 14.69
CA ASN A 757 1.80 13.74 13.45
C ASN A 757 2.96 14.74 13.53
N HIS A 758 4.20 14.28 13.61
CA HIS A 758 5.32 15.08 14.14
C HIS A 758 6.56 15.09 13.25
N GLY A 759 6.68 16.12 12.41
CA GLY A 759 7.86 16.48 11.62
C GLY A 759 8.56 17.67 12.25
N TYR A 760 9.10 17.49 13.46
CA TYR A 760 9.74 18.59 14.20
C TYR A 760 10.98 19.13 13.48
N SER A 761 11.83 18.27 12.93
CA SER A 761 12.97 18.63 12.06
C SER A 761 13.12 17.72 10.83
N GLY A 762 12.11 16.89 10.56
CA GLY A 762 11.98 16.08 9.34
C GLY A 762 10.67 16.40 8.63
N SER A 763 10.14 15.43 7.88
CA SER A 763 8.89 15.57 7.11
C SER A 763 7.88 14.50 7.51
N VAL A 764 6.61 14.85 7.66
CA VAL A 764 5.54 13.87 7.94
C VAL A 764 4.31 14.10 7.08
N ASN A 765 3.65 13.00 6.69
CA ASN A 765 2.44 13.03 5.88
C ASN A 765 1.36 12.16 6.51
N LEU A 766 0.20 12.75 6.84
CA LEU A 766 -0.97 12.05 7.35
C LEU A 766 -2.15 12.22 6.37
N THR A 767 -2.52 11.13 5.69
CA THR A 767 -3.66 11.08 4.77
C THR A 767 -4.83 10.32 5.41
N MET A 768 -6.01 10.93 5.41
CA MET A 768 -7.19 10.52 6.16
C MET A 768 -8.43 10.48 5.26
N SER A 769 -9.14 9.36 5.27
CA SER A 769 -10.32 9.13 4.42
C SER A 769 -11.43 8.37 5.13
N ALA A 770 -12.69 8.80 4.93
CA ALA A 770 -13.90 8.08 5.37
C ALA A 770 -13.89 7.63 6.86
N SER A 771 -13.29 8.41 7.75
CA SER A 771 -12.93 8.00 9.11
C SER A 771 -13.51 8.94 10.18
N ALA A 772 -13.66 8.44 11.42
CA ALA A 772 -14.34 9.13 12.51
C ALA A 772 -13.46 9.31 13.76
N PHE A 773 -13.40 10.54 14.27
CA PHE A 773 -12.77 10.93 15.54
C PHE A 773 -13.86 11.38 16.52
N SER A 774 -14.03 10.64 17.62
CA SER A 774 -15.08 10.90 18.61
C SER A 774 -14.52 10.94 20.03
N SER A 775 -14.81 12.01 20.78
CA SER A 775 -14.48 12.11 22.22
C SER A 775 -12.98 11.90 22.59
N ASN A 776 -12.05 12.05 21.65
CA ASN A 776 -10.62 11.96 21.94
C ASN A 776 -10.17 13.23 22.67
N SER A 777 -9.17 13.14 23.55
CA SER A 777 -8.76 14.28 24.36
C SER A 777 -7.25 14.43 24.52
N SER A 778 -6.75 15.65 24.46
CA SER A 778 -5.38 15.99 24.85
C SER A 778 -5.38 16.98 26.01
N SER A 779 -4.31 17.00 26.80
CA SER A 779 -4.18 17.97 27.90
C SER A 779 -3.77 19.35 27.42
N TYR A 780 -2.96 19.44 26.37
CA TYR A 780 -2.72 20.70 25.66
C TYR A 780 -3.49 20.73 24.34
N ASN A 781 -2.85 20.33 23.23
CA ASN A 781 -3.30 20.68 21.88
C ASN A 781 -3.75 19.48 21.04
N GLY A 782 -4.65 19.71 20.07
CA GLY A 782 -5.12 18.70 19.11
C GLY A 782 -5.88 17.55 19.77
N GLY A 783 -7.13 17.77 20.18
CA GLY A 783 -7.94 16.74 20.85
C GLY A 783 -8.18 15.53 19.93
N GLY A 784 -8.58 15.78 18.69
CA GLY A 784 -8.65 14.76 17.62
C GLY A 784 -7.29 14.50 16.98
N ILE A 785 -6.75 15.49 16.27
CA ILE A 785 -5.44 15.43 15.59
C ILE A 785 -4.59 16.66 15.95
N PHE A 786 -3.29 16.45 16.16
CA PHE A 786 -2.27 17.50 16.11
C PHE A 786 -1.31 17.18 14.94
N ASN A 787 -1.29 18.03 13.92
CA ASN A 787 -0.30 18.06 12.83
C ASN A 787 0.83 19.04 13.15
N ASN A 788 2.10 18.62 13.18
CA ASN A 788 3.20 19.41 13.75
C ASN A 788 4.46 19.45 12.87
N GLY A 789 4.68 20.57 12.18
CA GLY A 789 5.86 20.90 11.38
C GLY A 789 6.79 21.93 12.02
N TYR A 790 6.76 22.06 13.36
CA TYR A 790 7.34 23.14 14.19
C TYR A 790 8.73 23.70 13.81
N SER A 791 9.65 22.92 13.25
CA SER A 791 10.89 23.43 12.63
C SER A 791 11.29 22.56 11.43
N GLY A 792 10.28 22.04 10.74
CA GLY A 792 10.35 21.06 9.67
C GLY A 792 9.11 21.16 8.77
N SER A 793 8.49 20.04 8.42
CA SER A 793 7.31 20.01 7.54
C SER A 793 6.27 18.97 7.97
N ALA A 794 4.99 19.33 7.96
CA ALA A 794 3.90 18.40 8.27
C ALA A 794 2.66 18.60 7.38
N THR A 795 2.32 17.59 6.58
CA THR A 795 1.13 17.58 5.72
C THR A 795 0.00 16.77 6.35
N LEU A 796 -1.20 17.34 6.37
CA LEU A 796 -2.45 16.69 6.77
C LEU A 796 -3.49 16.80 5.64
N THR A 797 -3.92 15.68 5.09
CA THR A 797 -5.03 15.62 4.11
C THR A 797 -6.18 14.82 4.69
N VAL A 798 -7.37 15.43 4.79
CA VAL A 798 -8.57 14.86 5.41
C VAL A 798 -9.73 14.89 4.41
N SER A 799 -10.38 13.75 4.18
CA SER A 799 -11.46 13.62 3.21
C SER A 799 -12.62 12.76 3.72
N ASN A 800 -13.86 13.28 3.62
CA ASN A 800 -15.07 12.54 4.00
C ASN A 800 -15.06 12.05 5.48
N CYS A 801 -14.43 12.80 6.38
CA CYS A 801 -14.22 12.42 7.78
C CYS A 801 -15.15 13.18 8.75
N ALA A 802 -15.31 12.66 9.96
CA ALA A 802 -16.09 13.27 11.03
C ALA A 802 -15.26 13.45 12.32
N PHE A 803 -15.26 14.65 12.89
CA PHE A 803 -14.61 14.99 14.16
C PHE A 803 -15.68 15.49 15.12
N SER A 804 -15.98 14.74 16.17
CA SER A 804 -17.10 14.98 17.09
C SER A 804 -16.66 14.99 18.55
N ALA A 805 -17.01 16.05 19.29
CA ALA A 805 -16.81 16.16 20.74
C ALA A 805 -15.36 15.89 21.22
N ASN A 806 -14.35 16.13 20.39
CA ASN A 806 -12.94 16.01 20.79
C ASN A 806 -12.50 17.24 21.59
N VAL A 807 -11.55 17.07 22.52
CA VAL A 807 -11.25 18.06 23.57
C VAL A 807 -9.75 18.34 23.69
N ALA A 808 -9.36 19.60 23.46
CA ALA A 808 -8.08 20.16 23.91
C ALA A 808 -8.31 20.82 25.28
N ARG A 809 -7.83 20.23 26.38
CA ARG A 809 -8.29 20.60 27.74
C ARG A 809 -7.83 22.00 28.20
N SER A 810 -6.59 22.35 27.91
CA SER A 810 -5.94 23.57 28.44
C SER A 810 -5.54 24.57 27.36
N ASP A 811 -5.57 24.14 26.10
CA ASP A 811 -4.97 24.84 24.97
C ASP A 811 -5.82 24.62 23.70
N SER A 812 -5.25 24.43 22.51
CA SER A 812 -5.93 24.73 21.24
C SER A 812 -6.24 23.53 20.35
N GLY A 813 -7.13 23.72 19.37
CA GLY A 813 -7.41 22.73 18.33
C GLY A 813 -8.19 21.51 18.84
N GLY A 814 -9.42 21.71 19.30
CA GLY A 814 -10.25 20.62 19.86
C GLY A 814 -10.46 19.47 18.88
N GLY A 815 -10.88 19.80 17.66
CA GLY A 815 -10.88 18.87 16.52
C GLY A 815 -9.47 18.65 15.95
N ILE A 816 -8.87 19.71 15.40
CA ILE A 816 -7.56 19.68 14.72
C ILE A 816 -6.69 20.86 15.16
N TYR A 817 -5.41 20.61 15.46
CA TYR A 817 -4.35 21.62 15.49
C TYR A 817 -3.41 21.43 14.29
N ASN A 818 -3.08 22.49 13.56
CA ASN A 818 -2.11 22.51 12.47
C ASN A 818 -0.94 23.48 12.81
N ASN A 819 0.20 22.95 13.24
CA ASN A 819 1.32 23.74 13.78
C ASN A 819 2.49 23.89 12.81
N GLY A 820 2.63 25.07 12.22
CA GLY A 820 3.77 25.50 11.44
C GLY A 820 4.55 26.64 12.07
N GLN A 821 4.61 26.74 13.41
CA GLN A 821 5.41 27.72 14.17
C GLN A 821 6.92 27.71 13.81
N VAL A 822 7.71 28.65 14.38
CA VAL A 822 9.19 28.62 14.50
C VAL A 822 9.92 28.24 13.19
N SER A 823 9.67 29.02 12.13
CA SER A 823 10.21 28.81 10.76
C SER A 823 9.81 27.48 10.08
N GLY A 824 9.00 26.67 10.75
CA GLY A 824 8.42 25.44 10.26
C GLY A 824 7.26 25.66 9.28
N LYS A 825 6.70 24.55 8.79
CA LYS A 825 5.60 24.56 7.80
C LYS A 825 4.58 23.48 8.12
N ALA A 826 3.30 23.83 8.17
CA ALA A 826 2.23 22.87 8.30
C ALA A 826 1.05 23.17 7.37
N THR A 827 0.66 22.18 6.57
CA THR A 827 -0.37 22.30 5.54
C THR A 827 -1.51 21.34 5.84
N ALA A 828 -2.72 21.85 6.05
CA ALA A 828 -3.93 21.09 6.29
C ALA A 828 -4.96 21.28 5.17
N LEU A 829 -5.34 20.20 4.48
CA LEU A 829 -6.37 20.18 3.45
C LEU A 829 -7.55 19.35 3.93
N ILE A 830 -8.68 19.99 4.23
CA ILE A 830 -9.88 19.39 4.81
C ILE A 830 -11.03 19.45 3.78
N LEU A 831 -11.51 18.28 3.34
CA LEU A 831 -12.46 18.10 2.25
C LEU A 831 -13.69 17.29 2.69
N ASN A 832 -14.89 17.71 2.30
CA ASN A 832 -16.14 16.92 2.45
C ASN A 832 -16.41 16.43 3.90
N SER A 833 -15.92 17.15 4.91
CA SER A 833 -15.78 16.65 6.29
C SER A 833 -16.60 17.47 7.29
N THR A 834 -16.96 16.85 8.42
CA THR A 834 -17.72 17.50 9.50
C THR A 834 -16.89 17.61 10.77
N LEU A 835 -16.78 18.80 11.34
CA LEU A 835 -16.17 19.06 12.65
C LEU A 835 -17.24 19.66 13.57
N SER A 836 -17.73 18.86 14.52
CA SER A 836 -18.93 19.13 15.30
C SER A 836 -18.70 19.08 16.82
N GLY A 837 -19.13 20.11 17.54
CA GLY A 837 -19.17 20.11 19.01
C GLY A 837 -17.83 19.91 19.73
N ASN A 838 -16.70 20.17 19.07
CA ASN A 838 -15.37 20.04 19.66
C ASN A 838 -15.08 21.23 20.61
N LEU A 839 -14.21 21.02 21.60
CA LEU A 839 -13.94 21.93 22.71
C LEU A 839 -12.45 22.25 22.83
N ALA A 840 -12.11 23.52 23.02
CA ALA A 840 -10.74 23.98 23.26
C ALA A 840 -10.67 25.28 24.07
N GLY A 841 -9.47 25.68 24.44
CA GLY A 841 -9.09 27.07 24.71
C GLY A 841 -9.29 27.94 23.48
N TYR A 842 -8.60 27.61 22.38
CA TYR A 842 -8.63 28.37 21.12
C TYR A 842 -8.85 27.45 19.90
N GLY A 843 -9.49 27.95 18.84
CA GLY A 843 -9.64 27.22 17.57
C GLY A 843 -10.34 25.87 17.73
N ALA A 844 -11.52 25.85 18.36
CA ALA A 844 -12.07 24.60 18.90
C ALA A 844 -12.46 23.57 17.83
N GLY A 845 -12.94 24.01 16.66
CA GLY A 845 -13.00 23.17 15.47
C GLY A 845 -11.59 22.92 14.91
N ILE A 846 -10.94 23.99 14.45
CA ILE A 846 -9.56 23.97 13.93
C ILE A 846 -8.74 25.15 14.49
N TYR A 847 -7.51 24.87 14.92
CA TYR A 847 -6.48 25.88 15.16
C TYR A 847 -5.39 25.74 14.10
N ASN A 848 -5.13 26.80 13.33
CA ASN A 848 -4.07 26.88 12.32
C ASN A 848 -2.99 27.85 12.81
N ASP A 849 -1.73 27.42 12.89
CA ASP A 849 -0.64 28.22 13.46
C ASP A 849 0.56 28.35 12.52
N GLY A 850 1.05 29.57 12.38
CA GLY A 850 2.31 29.92 11.73
C GLY A 850 3.11 30.99 12.49
N ASP A 851 2.96 31.10 13.81
CA ASP A 851 3.69 32.07 14.65
C ASP A 851 5.23 31.95 14.57
N SER A 852 5.94 32.99 15.02
CA SER A 852 7.40 32.99 15.19
C SER A 852 8.14 32.69 13.88
N ALA A 853 7.87 33.53 12.87
CA ALA A 853 8.35 33.38 11.49
C ALA A 853 7.95 32.05 10.79
N GLY A 854 6.95 31.34 11.32
CA GLY A 854 6.41 30.11 10.78
C GLY A 854 5.44 30.28 9.60
N ASN A 855 4.90 29.16 9.11
CA ASN A 855 3.82 29.12 8.12
C ASN A 855 2.79 28.01 8.41
N GLY A 856 1.57 28.42 8.79
CA GLY A 856 0.41 27.57 8.91
C GLY A 856 -0.56 27.81 7.75
N THR A 857 -0.78 26.81 6.91
CA THR A 857 -1.72 26.87 5.78
C THR A 857 -2.87 25.88 5.96
N LEU A 858 -4.11 26.36 5.86
CA LEU A 858 -5.34 25.58 6.00
C LEU A 858 -6.31 25.84 4.83
N THR A 859 -6.79 24.78 4.20
CA THR A 859 -7.91 24.83 3.24
C THR A 859 -9.06 23.97 3.76
N VAL A 860 -10.25 24.55 3.84
CA VAL A 860 -11.50 23.91 4.26
C VAL A 860 -12.48 24.01 3.09
N SER A 861 -12.78 22.89 2.44
CA SER A 861 -13.66 22.84 1.26
C SER A 861 -14.81 21.84 1.42
N ASN A 862 -16.03 22.25 1.08
CA ASN A 862 -17.24 21.43 1.17
C ASN A 862 -17.46 20.82 2.59
N CYS A 863 -17.09 21.56 3.63
CA CYS A 863 -17.10 21.08 5.02
C CYS A 863 -18.19 21.74 5.88
N ILE A 864 -18.52 21.08 6.99
CA ILE A 864 -19.41 21.60 8.04
C ILE A 864 -18.62 21.72 9.34
N LEU A 865 -18.43 22.94 9.83
CA LEU A 865 -17.81 23.23 11.13
C LEU A 865 -18.91 23.79 12.04
N ASN A 866 -19.49 22.98 12.93
CA ASN A 866 -20.67 23.40 13.68
C ASN A 866 -20.66 23.13 15.19
N GLY A 867 -21.19 24.08 15.97
CA GLY A 867 -21.34 23.94 17.43
C GLY A 867 -20.03 23.82 18.22
N ASN A 868 -18.87 24.08 17.60
CA ASN A 868 -17.58 24.02 18.28
C ASN A 868 -17.44 25.20 19.25
N ARG A 869 -16.75 24.99 20.38
CA ARG A 869 -16.69 25.95 21.49
C ARG A 869 -15.26 26.20 21.96
N ALA A 870 -14.77 27.41 21.72
CA ALA A 870 -13.57 27.95 22.35
C ALA A 870 -13.95 28.58 23.69
N SER A 871 -13.09 28.45 24.71
CA SER A 871 -13.22 29.26 25.94
C SER A 871 -12.62 30.66 25.76
N GLY A 872 -11.57 30.77 24.95
CA GLY A 872 -11.00 31.99 24.40
C GLY A 872 -11.51 32.26 22.97
N TRP A 873 -10.58 32.46 22.04
CA TRP A 873 -10.81 32.94 20.66
C TRP A 873 -11.09 31.82 19.63
N GLY A 874 -11.81 32.16 18.56
CA GLY A 874 -11.93 31.32 17.36
C GLY A 874 -12.76 30.06 17.61
N GLY A 875 -14.08 30.21 17.76
CA GLY A 875 -14.98 29.10 18.09
C GLY A 875 -14.96 28.00 17.02
N GLY A 876 -15.10 28.36 15.75
CA GLY A 876 -14.98 27.45 14.61
C GLY A 876 -13.53 27.26 14.17
N ILE A 877 -12.89 28.36 13.75
CA ILE A 877 -11.48 28.41 13.32
C ILE A 877 -10.73 29.51 14.09
N PHE A 878 -9.51 29.23 14.51
CA PHE A 878 -8.52 30.24 14.84
C PHE A 878 -7.37 30.16 13.84
N ASN A 879 -6.96 31.29 13.29
CA ASN A 879 -5.81 31.42 12.39
C ASN A 879 -4.75 32.29 13.04
N ASN A 880 -3.57 31.73 13.28
CA ASN A 880 -2.47 32.41 13.96
C ASN A 880 -1.32 32.71 12.99
N GLY A 881 -0.99 33.99 12.85
CA GLY A 881 0.12 34.47 12.02
C GLY A 881 1.02 35.46 12.75
N THR A 882 1.17 35.32 14.06
CA THR A 882 1.84 36.30 14.93
C THR A 882 3.38 36.26 14.84
N SER A 883 4.06 37.25 15.43
CA SER A 883 5.52 37.28 15.61
C SER A 883 6.33 37.07 14.32
N SER A 884 6.10 37.92 13.31
CA SER A 884 6.62 37.81 11.93
C SER A 884 6.23 36.53 11.17
N GLY A 885 5.31 35.73 11.72
CA GLY A 885 4.77 34.51 11.14
C GLY A 885 3.75 34.74 10.02
N THR A 886 3.19 33.65 9.50
CA THR A 886 2.07 33.71 8.54
C THR A 886 1.07 32.58 8.74
N GLY A 887 -0.18 32.95 9.05
CA GLY A 887 -1.33 32.05 9.08
C GLY A 887 -2.23 32.30 7.88
N THR A 888 -2.52 31.29 7.06
CA THR A 888 -3.39 31.40 5.87
C THR A 888 -4.54 30.40 5.95
N VAL A 889 -5.78 30.86 5.81
CA VAL A 889 -6.99 30.02 5.72
C VAL A 889 -7.79 30.31 4.45
N GLN A 890 -8.23 29.26 3.77
CA GLN A 890 -9.25 29.31 2.73
C GLN A 890 -10.48 28.49 3.15
N VAL A 891 -11.66 29.11 3.11
CA VAL A 891 -12.96 28.47 3.38
C VAL A 891 -13.80 28.54 2.12
N VAL A 892 -14.06 27.38 1.49
CA VAL A 892 -14.68 27.28 0.16
C VAL A 892 -15.91 26.35 0.23
N SER A 893 -17.04 26.77 -0.31
CA SER A 893 -18.29 25.97 -0.39
C SER A 893 -18.68 25.30 0.95
N SER A 894 -18.39 25.95 2.09
CA SER A 894 -18.45 25.36 3.43
C SER A 894 -19.39 26.10 4.38
N THR A 895 -19.88 25.41 5.42
CA THR A 895 -20.77 25.97 6.44
C THR A 895 -20.08 26.01 7.80
N LEU A 896 -19.88 27.21 8.35
CA LEU A 896 -19.41 27.46 9.72
C LEU A 896 -20.61 27.95 10.54
N SER A 897 -21.22 27.11 11.36
CA SER A 897 -22.48 27.45 12.04
C SER A 897 -22.57 27.16 13.54
N SER A 898 -23.19 28.06 14.30
CA SER A 898 -23.41 27.92 15.75
C SER A 898 -22.13 27.72 16.59
N ASN A 899 -20.95 28.08 16.07
CA ASN A 899 -19.70 28.00 16.83
C ASN A 899 -19.61 29.18 17.82
N SER A 900 -18.84 29.01 18.90
CA SER A 900 -18.82 29.99 20.00
C SER A 900 -17.44 30.26 20.59
N ALA A 901 -17.15 31.54 20.83
CA ALA A 901 -16.00 32.05 21.58
C ALA A 901 -16.51 32.59 22.93
N ALA A 902 -16.38 31.78 23.99
CA ALA A 902 -17.25 31.91 25.17
C ALA A 902 -16.88 33.06 26.13
N ASN A 903 -15.63 33.55 26.11
CA ASN A 903 -15.17 34.69 26.90
C ASN A 903 -14.37 35.69 26.03
N SER A 904 -14.62 35.71 24.71
CA SER A 904 -13.67 36.30 23.75
C SER A 904 -14.22 36.52 22.33
N PHE A 905 -13.31 36.91 21.44
CA PHE A 905 -13.51 37.30 20.05
C PHE A 905 -13.64 36.13 19.06
N GLY A 906 -14.26 36.38 17.90
CA GLY A 906 -14.20 35.49 16.74
C GLY A 906 -15.03 34.21 16.93
N GLY A 907 -16.36 34.34 16.95
CA GLY A 907 -17.25 33.20 17.18
C GLY A 907 -17.15 32.13 16.09
N GLY A 908 -17.19 32.55 14.82
CA GLY A 908 -16.95 31.68 13.66
C GLY A 908 -15.46 31.54 13.36
N ILE A 909 -14.79 32.66 13.04
CA ILE A 909 -13.35 32.73 12.73
C ILE A 909 -12.69 33.84 13.56
N PHE A 910 -11.52 33.58 14.10
CA PHE A 910 -10.57 34.62 14.53
C PHE A 910 -9.35 34.59 13.61
N ASN A 911 -9.02 35.72 12.98
CA ASN A 911 -7.81 35.90 12.17
C ASN A 911 -6.80 36.76 12.93
N ASN A 912 -5.67 36.19 13.32
CA ASN A 912 -4.65 36.83 14.13
C ASN A 912 -3.43 37.26 13.29
N GLY A 913 -3.37 38.53 12.90
CA GLY A 913 -2.21 39.14 12.27
C GLY A 913 -1.25 39.85 13.23
N ASN A 914 -1.45 39.76 14.55
CA ASN A 914 -0.78 40.60 15.56
C ASN A 914 0.76 40.47 15.51
N GLY A 915 1.44 41.55 15.10
CA GLY A 915 2.89 41.56 14.89
C GLY A 915 3.41 40.62 13.79
N GLY A 916 2.56 40.15 12.88
CA GLY A 916 2.90 39.27 11.76
C GLY A 916 1.89 39.38 10.62
N ASN A 917 1.39 38.26 10.08
CA ASN A 917 0.46 38.24 8.94
C ASN A 917 -0.61 37.13 9.05
N GLY A 918 -1.88 37.53 9.23
CA GLY A 918 -3.04 36.65 9.22
C GLY A 918 -3.89 36.87 7.96
N VAL A 919 -4.12 35.83 7.15
CA VAL A 919 -4.89 35.89 5.90
C VAL A 919 -6.05 34.89 5.92
N VAL A 920 -7.27 35.35 5.63
CA VAL A 920 -8.47 34.51 5.47
C VAL A 920 -9.19 34.85 4.16
N THR A 921 -9.51 33.84 3.36
CA THR A 921 -10.41 33.94 2.21
C THR A 921 -11.65 33.08 2.44
N VAL A 922 -12.84 33.63 2.20
CA VAL A 922 -14.14 32.93 2.29
C VAL A 922 -14.88 33.05 0.96
N SER A 923 -15.21 31.90 0.35
CA SER A 923 -15.97 31.85 -0.92
C SER A 923 -17.04 30.76 -0.94
N ALA A 924 -18.16 31.01 -1.63
CA ALA A 924 -19.30 30.08 -1.75
C ALA A 924 -19.87 29.56 -0.40
N SER A 925 -19.62 30.27 0.70
CA SER A 925 -19.72 29.73 2.06
C SER A 925 -20.77 30.43 2.93
N THR A 926 -21.26 29.70 3.95
CA THR A 926 -22.18 30.23 4.96
C THR A 926 -21.51 30.32 6.31
N LEU A 927 -21.44 31.51 6.90
CA LEU A 927 -21.10 31.72 8.32
C LEU A 927 -22.37 32.15 9.04
N SER A 928 -22.96 31.29 9.89
CA SER A 928 -24.27 31.59 10.50
C SER A 928 -24.43 31.25 11.97
N SER A 929 -25.17 32.09 12.70
CA SER A 929 -25.48 31.90 14.14
C SER A 929 -24.24 31.73 15.05
N ASN A 930 -23.04 32.13 14.61
CA ASN A 930 -21.84 32.06 15.44
C ASN A 930 -21.82 33.17 16.49
N LEU A 931 -21.24 32.91 17.66
CA LEU A 931 -21.36 33.75 18.86
C LEU A 931 -19.99 34.12 19.45
N ALA A 932 -19.72 35.42 19.59
CA ALA A 932 -18.62 35.95 20.39
C ALA A 932 -19.16 36.68 21.63
N SER A 933 -18.59 36.41 22.80
CA SER A 933 -18.91 37.18 24.02
C SER A 933 -18.21 38.54 24.07
N ALA A 934 -17.29 38.81 23.14
CA ALA A 934 -16.71 40.11 22.87
C ALA A 934 -17.15 40.57 21.47
N ASN A 935 -16.20 40.90 20.60
CA ASN A 935 -16.44 41.39 19.24
C ASN A 935 -16.28 40.29 18.16
N GLY A 936 -16.81 40.53 16.96
CA GLY A 936 -16.58 39.66 15.80
C GLY A 936 -17.33 38.32 15.91
N GLY A 937 -18.66 38.36 15.88
CA GLY A 937 -19.49 37.16 16.03
C GLY A 937 -19.27 36.14 14.92
N GLY A 938 -19.29 36.59 13.66
CA GLY A 938 -18.90 35.79 12.50
C GLY A 938 -17.38 35.72 12.35
N ILE A 939 -16.72 36.87 12.16
CA ILE A 939 -15.27 37.00 11.97
C ILE A 939 -14.70 38.13 12.84
N TYR A 940 -13.57 37.89 13.51
CA TYR A 940 -12.66 38.94 13.98
C TYR A 940 -11.40 38.97 13.10
N ASN A 941 -10.97 40.15 12.67
CA ASN A 941 -9.75 40.36 11.90
C ASN A 941 -8.81 41.28 12.68
N ASP A 942 -7.76 40.72 13.27
CA ASP A 942 -6.70 41.43 14.01
C ASP A 942 -5.51 41.69 13.07
N GLY A 943 -4.97 42.91 13.11
CA GLY A 943 -3.70 43.27 12.49
C GLY A 943 -2.79 44.10 13.39
N GLU A 944 -2.99 44.10 14.71
CA GLU A 944 -2.29 44.93 15.71
C GLU A 944 -0.75 44.76 15.75
N SER A 945 -0.09 45.58 16.56
CA SER A 945 1.36 45.54 16.84
C SER A 945 2.23 45.65 15.57
N SER A 946 1.85 46.52 14.64
CA SER A 946 2.45 46.67 13.30
C SER A 946 2.29 45.47 12.35
N GLY A 947 1.40 44.52 12.67
CA GLY A 947 1.09 43.36 11.83
C GLY A 947 0.12 43.65 10.67
N THR A 948 -0.33 42.58 10.02
CA THR A 948 -1.30 42.62 8.90
C THR A 948 -2.40 41.59 9.02
N GLY A 949 -3.67 42.03 9.12
CA GLY A 949 -4.86 41.16 9.10
C GLY A 949 -5.67 41.34 7.82
N THR A 950 -5.73 40.32 6.96
CA THR A 950 -6.46 40.37 5.68
C THR A 950 -7.63 39.39 5.65
N VAL A 951 -8.84 39.89 5.42
CA VAL A 951 -10.05 39.08 5.15
C VAL A 951 -10.62 39.41 3.77
N GLN A 952 -10.89 38.39 2.98
CA GLN A 952 -11.57 38.50 1.69
C GLN A 952 -12.80 37.61 1.66
N ILE A 953 -13.95 38.15 1.25
CA ILE A 953 -15.24 37.45 1.20
C ILE A 953 -15.87 37.63 -0.18
N ALA A 954 -16.19 36.54 -0.85
CA ALA A 954 -16.81 36.53 -2.18
C ALA A 954 -17.98 35.53 -2.25
N SER A 955 -19.08 35.86 -2.93
CA SER A 955 -20.22 34.94 -3.15
C SER A 955 -20.62 34.17 -1.89
N SER A 956 -20.77 34.84 -0.74
CA SER A 956 -20.94 34.17 0.57
C SER A 956 -21.98 34.85 1.46
N THR A 957 -22.57 34.07 2.37
CA THR A 957 -23.64 34.52 3.29
C THR A 957 -23.17 34.51 4.73
N LEU A 958 -23.18 35.69 5.37
CA LEU A 958 -22.92 35.87 6.81
C LEU A 958 -24.24 36.23 7.49
N SER A 959 -24.86 35.29 8.20
CA SER A 959 -26.26 35.42 8.64
C SER A 959 -26.50 35.12 10.12
N GLY A 960 -27.09 36.08 10.84
CA GLY A 960 -27.49 35.92 12.25
C GLY A 960 -26.35 35.67 13.25
N ASN A 961 -25.11 36.03 12.91
CA ASN A 961 -23.98 35.95 13.83
C ASN A 961 -24.07 37.07 14.88
N SER A 962 -23.58 36.83 16.09
CA SER A 962 -23.76 37.73 17.24
C SER A 962 -22.47 38.01 17.99
N ALA A 963 -22.23 39.28 18.28
CA ALA A 963 -21.21 39.77 19.20
C ALA A 963 -21.90 40.41 20.41
N SER A 964 -21.42 40.21 21.64
CA SER A 964 -21.93 40.99 22.79
C SER A 964 -21.36 42.41 22.83
N GLY A 965 -20.19 42.63 22.23
CA GLY A 965 -19.65 43.95 21.90
C GLY A 965 -20.00 44.38 20.47
N ASP A 966 -18.99 44.83 19.74
CA ASP A 966 -19.09 45.38 18.39
C ASP A 966 -18.93 44.31 17.29
N GLY A 967 -19.40 44.59 16.07
CA GLY A 967 -19.08 43.76 14.90
C GLY A 967 -19.76 42.39 14.92
N GLY A 968 -21.10 42.37 14.88
CA GLY A 968 -21.89 41.13 14.95
C GLY A 968 -21.54 40.14 13.84
N GLY A 969 -21.46 40.64 12.60
CA GLY A 969 -20.94 39.89 11.46
C GLY A 969 -19.40 39.88 11.47
N ILE A 970 -18.78 41.05 11.32
CA ILE A 970 -17.33 41.22 11.19
C ILE A 970 -16.84 42.38 12.08
N TYR A 971 -15.73 42.17 12.78
CA TYR A 971 -14.94 43.21 13.43
C TYR A 971 -13.54 43.26 12.83
N ASN A 972 -13.07 44.45 12.43
CA ASN A 972 -11.87 44.68 11.62
C ASN A 972 -10.94 45.69 12.31
N ASP A 973 -9.86 45.21 12.95
CA ASP A 973 -9.08 45.94 13.96
C ASP A 973 -7.63 46.22 13.52
N GLY A 974 -7.40 47.43 13.02
CA GLY A 974 -6.11 47.96 12.63
C GLY A 974 -5.58 48.97 13.64
N THR A 975 -5.71 48.67 14.92
CA THR A 975 -5.21 49.45 16.06
C THR A 975 -3.70 49.27 16.24
N SER A 976 -3.10 50.02 17.17
CA SER A 976 -1.75 49.71 17.70
C SER A 976 -0.65 49.62 16.62
N ALA A 977 -0.58 50.64 15.75
CA ALA A 977 0.26 50.72 14.53
C ALA A 977 0.02 49.62 13.47
N GLY A 978 -0.97 48.75 13.69
CA GLY A 978 -1.37 47.65 12.85
C GLY A 978 -2.05 48.04 11.55
N LYS A 979 -2.29 47.03 10.70
CA LYS A 979 -2.94 47.20 9.39
C LYS A 979 -3.97 46.10 9.14
N VAL A 980 -5.20 46.46 8.81
CA VAL A 980 -6.21 45.49 8.37
C VAL A 980 -6.87 45.86 7.05
N THR A 981 -7.18 44.81 6.28
CA THR A 981 -7.87 44.90 4.98
C THR A 981 -9.07 43.96 5.01
N LEU A 982 -10.27 44.48 4.74
CA LEU A 982 -11.49 43.72 4.57
C LEU A 982 -12.07 43.96 3.17
N VAL A 983 -12.11 42.93 2.32
CA VAL A 983 -12.72 42.99 0.98
C VAL A 983 -13.99 42.14 0.96
N ILE A 984 -15.11 42.70 0.51
CA ILE A 984 -16.39 42.01 0.40
C ILE A 984 -16.98 42.24 -1.00
N LYS A 985 -17.11 41.19 -1.80
CA LYS A 985 -17.74 41.22 -3.13
C LYS A 985 -18.92 40.26 -3.19
N ALA A 986 -19.97 40.62 -3.92
CA ALA A 986 -21.05 39.72 -4.29
C ALA A 986 -21.62 38.89 -3.11
N SER A 987 -21.75 39.48 -1.91
CA SER A 987 -22.01 38.74 -0.66
C SER A 987 -23.19 39.31 0.13
N THR A 988 -23.79 38.50 1.01
CA THR A 988 -24.99 38.88 1.79
C THR A 988 -24.71 38.80 3.28
N LEU A 989 -24.66 39.95 3.96
CA LEU A 989 -24.58 40.04 5.42
C LEU A 989 -25.97 40.38 5.95
N SER A 990 -26.63 39.47 6.68
CA SER A 990 -28.04 39.62 7.07
C SER A 990 -28.30 39.29 8.54
N GLY A 991 -29.03 40.16 9.26
CA GLY A 991 -29.52 39.90 10.61
C GLY A 991 -28.45 39.72 11.68
N ASN A 992 -27.18 40.07 11.39
CA ASN A 992 -26.09 39.98 12.35
C ASN A 992 -26.23 41.05 13.45
N LEU A 993 -25.80 40.73 14.67
CA LEU A 993 -26.16 41.46 15.88
C LEU A 993 -24.94 41.92 16.68
N ALA A 994 -24.83 43.23 16.92
CA ALA A 994 -23.88 43.81 17.87
C ALA A 994 -24.61 44.22 19.16
N GLY A 995 -24.20 43.64 20.30
CA GLY A 995 -24.76 43.93 21.61
C GLY A 995 -24.49 45.36 22.11
N SER A 996 -23.42 45.99 21.63
CA SER A 996 -23.15 47.43 21.82
C SER A 996 -24.03 48.34 20.96
N GLY A 997 -24.69 47.80 19.92
CA GLY A 997 -25.33 48.57 18.86
C GLY A 997 -24.36 49.18 17.83
N ILE A 998 -23.09 48.78 17.82
CA ILE A 998 -22.06 49.35 16.94
C ILE A 998 -21.59 48.31 15.91
N GLY A 999 -21.94 48.52 14.64
CA GLY A 999 -21.55 47.65 13.52
C GLY A 999 -22.22 46.29 13.58
N GLY A 1000 -23.54 46.23 13.32
CA GLY A 1000 -24.30 44.97 13.33
C GLY A 1000 -23.74 43.98 12.30
N ALA A 1001 -23.51 44.44 11.07
CA ALA A 1001 -22.85 43.64 10.03
C ALA A 1001 -21.31 43.84 10.02
N ILE A 1002 -20.82 45.08 10.01
CA ILE A 1002 -19.39 45.41 9.91
C ILE A 1002 -19.00 46.51 10.91
N ARG A 1003 -17.93 46.28 11.66
CA ARG A 1003 -17.21 47.29 12.44
C ARG A 1003 -15.77 47.41 11.92
N SER A 1004 -15.33 48.64 11.67
CA SER A 1004 -13.95 48.97 11.25
C SER A 1004 -13.26 49.91 12.25
N ASN A 1005 -11.98 49.67 12.53
CA ASN A 1005 -11.22 50.37 13.55
C ASN A 1005 -9.72 50.52 13.22
N GLY A 1006 -9.33 51.55 12.47
CA GLY A 1006 -7.93 51.94 12.24
C GLY A 1006 -7.36 52.90 13.29
N SER A 1007 -7.75 52.79 14.57
CA SER A 1007 -7.42 53.79 15.59
C SER A 1007 -5.96 53.66 16.04
N GLY A 1008 -5.10 54.58 15.59
CA GLY A 1008 -3.65 54.51 15.84
C GLY A 1008 -2.89 53.53 14.94
N GLY A 1009 -3.52 53.08 13.84
CA GLY A 1009 -2.92 52.25 12.80
C GLY A 1009 -3.62 52.50 11.47
N SER A 1010 -4.04 51.46 10.76
CA SER A 1010 -4.80 51.58 9.51
C SER A 1010 -5.82 50.45 9.35
N ALA A 1011 -7.05 50.80 8.98
CA ALA A 1011 -8.06 49.85 8.54
C ALA A 1011 -8.62 50.27 7.18
N SER A 1012 -8.80 49.31 6.28
CA SER A 1012 -9.53 49.47 5.03
C SER A 1012 -10.70 48.49 4.94
N VAL A 1013 -11.81 48.96 4.37
CA VAL A 1013 -12.95 48.16 3.94
C VAL A 1013 -13.24 48.49 2.49
N GLU A 1014 -13.37 47.47 1.65
CA GLU A 1014 -13.69 47.59 0.22
C GLU A 1014 -14.92 46.73 -0.07
N ILE A 1015 -16.00 47.33 -0.57
CA ILE A 1015 -17.29 46.64 -0.73
C ILE A 1015 -17.94 46.91 -2.11
N GLY A 1016 -18.42 45.86 -2.77
CA GLY A 1016 -19.06 45.96 -4.08
C GLY A 1016 -20.08 44.86 -4.35
N SER A 1017 -21.17 45.19 -5.05
CA SER A 1017 -22.26 44.27 -5.44
C SER A 1017 -22.82 43.44 -4.27
N SER A 1018 -22.85 43.98 -3.04
CA SER A 1018 -23.15 43.22 -1.81
C SER A 1018 -24.37 43.76 -1.03
N ILE A 1019 -25.09 42.86 -0.35
CA ILE A 1019 -26.24 43.18 0.50
C ILE A 1019 -25.83 43.29 1.97
N LEU A 1020 -26.26 44.38 2.62
CA LEU A 1020 -26.20 44.59 4.06
C LEU A 1020 -27.63 44.74 4.62
N ASN A 1021 -28.17 43.67 5.21
CA ASN A 1021 -29.49 43.68 5.84
C ASN A 1021 -29.32 43.75 7.36
N ALA A 1022 -29.57 44.92 7.95
CA ALA A 1022 -29.30 45.20 9.36
C ALA A 1022 -30.11 44.28 10.31
N GLY A 1023 -29.48 43.89 11.42
CA GLY A 1023 -30.16 43.20 12.52
C GLY A 1023 -30.97 44.16 13.39
N ALA A 1024 -31.62 43.62 14.44
CA ALA A 1024 -32.43 44.40 15.36
C ALA A 1024 -31.63 45.39 16.26
N SER A 1025 -30.30 45.40 16.17
CA SER A 1025 -29.42 46.35 16.86
C SER A 1025 -28.18 46.68 16.03
N GLY A 1026 -27.97 47.98 15.82
CA GLY A 1026 -26.76 48.57 15.24
C GLY A 1026 -26.78 48.77 13.72
N ALA A 1027 -26.13 49.85 13.28
CA ALA A 1027 -25.96 50.19 11.87
C ALA A 1027 -25.15 49.11 11.12
N SER A 1028 -25.40 48.96 9.82
CA SER A 1028 -24.74 47.95 8.98
C SER A 1028 -23.23 48.14 8.92
N ILE A 1029 -22.76 49.38 8.80
CA ILE A 1029 -21.33 49.73 8.86
C ILE A 1029 -21.13 50.76 9.96
N ALA A 1030 -20.18 50.50 10.86
CA ALA A 1030 -19.64 51.48 11.79
C ALA A 1030 -18.12 51.59 11.59
N ASN A 1031 -17.64 52.76 11.17
CA ASN A 1031 -16.22 53.05 10.97
C ASN A 1031 -15.76 54.10 12.01
N LEU A 1032 -14.78 53.76 12.85
CA LEU A 1032 -14.22 54.68 13.86
C LEU A 1032 -12.98 55.42 13.34
N SER A 1033 -12.18 54.76 12.53
CA SER A 1033 -10.97 55.27 11.88
C SER A 1033 -10.63 54.33 10.71
N GLY A 1034 -9.97 54.84 9.67
CA GLY A 1034 -9.67 54.09 8.45
C GLY A 1034 -10.61 54.42 7.29
N ALA A 1035 -10.33 53.82 6.13
CA ALA A 1035 -11.03 54.10 4.88
C ALA A 1035 -12.11 53.05 4.58
N VAL A 1036 -13.24 53.50 4.03
CA VAL A 1036 -14.27 52.64 3.43
C VAL A 1036 -14.42 53.05 1.98
N SER A 1037 -14.26 52.10 1.06
CA SER A 1037 -14.40 52.27 -0.39
C SER A 1037 -15.61 51.48 -0.88
N SER A 1038 -16.49 52.13 -1.64
CA SER A 1038 -17.59 51.48 -2.33
C SER A 1038 -17.32 51.44 -3.84
N ASP A 1039 -17.15 50.24 -4.37
CA ASP A 1039 -17.08 49.99 -5.82
C ASP A 1039 -18.45 50.17 -6.49
N GLY A 1040 -19.51 50.32 -5.69
CA GLY A 1040 -20.88 50.49 -6.12
C GLY A 1040 -21.71 49.21 -6.14
N TYR A 1041 -22.96 49.39 -6.55
CA TYR A 1041 -23.98 48.34 -6.66
C TYR A 1041 -24.26 47.63 -5.33
N ASN A 1042 -24.00 48.28 -4.18
CA ASN A 1042 -24.34 47.70 -2.88
C ASN A 1042 -25.77 48.07 -2.46
N LEU A 1043 -26.36 47.26 -1.58
CA LEU A 1043 -27.73 47.45 -1.12
C LEU A 1043 -27.80 47.31 0.41
N SER A 1044 -28.12 48.42 1.10
CA SER A 1044 -28.20 48.48 2.56
C SER A 1044 -29.62 48.83 3.04
N SER A 1045 -30.14 48.05 3.98
CA SER A 1045 -31.46 48.30 4.60
C SER A 1045 -31.49 49.55 5.48
N ASP A 1046 -30.32 50.07 5.84
CA ASP A 1046 -30.10 51.31 6.58
C ASP A 1046 -29.18 52.26 5.79
N SER A 1047 -28.73 53.35 6.40
CA SER A 1047 -27.83 54.32 5.76
C SER A 1047 -26.39 53.83 5.55
N ALA A 1048 -26.03 52.62 5.99
CA ALA A 1048 -24.66 52.11 6.05
C ALA A 1048 -23.66 53.12 6.69
N GLY A 1049 -24.11 53.89 7.69
CA GLY A 1049 -23.33 54.96 8.31
C GLY A 1049 -23.01 56.15 7.40
N GLY A 1050 -23.60 56.24 6.21
CA GLY A 1050 -23.26 57.21 5.17
C GLY A 1050 -21.99 56.87 4.38
N LEU A 1051 -21.50 55.63 4.47
CA LEU A 1051 -20.20 55.22 3.93
C LEU A 1051 -20.27 54.54 2.55
N LEU A 1052 -21.47 54.13 2.13
CA LEU A 1052 -21.76 53.70 0.76
C LEU A 1052 -22.10 54.95 -0.07
N THR A 1053 -21.12 55.48 -0.80
CA THR A 1053 -21.16 56.80 -1.44
C THR A 1053 -21.11 56.75 -2.98
N ASN A 1054 -21.15 55.55 -3.58
CA ASN A 1054 -21.15 55.40 -5.02
C ASN A 1054 -22.55 55.69 -5.60
N THR A 1055 -22.65 56.25 -6.80
CA THR A 1055 -23.96 56.60 -7.40
C THR A 1055 -24.80 55.39 -7.82
N THR A 1056 -24.27 54.17 -7.73
CA THR A 1056 -25.03 52.92 -7.90
C THR A 1056 -25.30 52.17 -6.59
N ASP A 1057 -24.93 52.74 -5.43
CA ASP A 1057 -25.33 52.19 -4.14
C ASP A 1057 -26.79 52.55 -3.80
N GLN A 1058 -27.49 51.61 -3.17
CA GLN A 1058 -28.86 51.75 -2.66
C GLN A 1058 -28.83 51.69 -1.13
N ILE A 1059 -29.28 52.74 -0.44
CA ILE A 1059 -29.24 52.84 1.03
C ILE A 1059 -30.61 53.20 1.61
N ASN A 1060 -30.89 52.71 2.82
CA ASN A 1060 -32.19 52.74 3.49
C ASN A 1060 -33.27 52.00 2.68
N THR A 1061 -32.88 50.92 2.00
CA THR A 1061 -33.72 50.18 1.04
C THR A 1061 -33.79 48.71 1.45
N ASP A 1062 -35.00 48.22 1.77
CA ASP A 1062 -35.20 46.81 2.15
C ASP A 1062 -34.76 45.87 1.01
N PRO A 1063 -33.78 44.98 1.23
CA PRO A 1063 -33.34 44.02 0.21
C PRO A 1063 -34.35 42.91 -0.09
N MET A 1064 -35.45 42.81 0.65
CA MET A 1064 -36.52 41.83 0.45
C MET A 1064 -35.97 40.39 0.37
N LEU A 1065 -35.24 40.00 1.42
CA LEU A 1065 -34.64 38.67 1.53
C LEU A 1065 -35.62 37.62 2.05
N GLY A 1066 -35.56 36.42 1.47
CA GLY A 1066 -36.13 35.21 2.06
C GLY A 1066 -35.34 34.74 3.31
N PRO A 1067 -35.81 33.71 4.02
CA PRO A 1067 -35.09 33.13 5.16
C PRO A 1067 -33.75 32.51 4.74
N LEU A 1068 -32.83 32.35 5.70
CA LEU A 1068 -31.61 31.55 5.49
C LEU A 1068 -32.00 30.08 5.40
N GLN A 1069 -31.86 29.48 4.22
CA GLN A 1069 -32.23 28.07 3.98
C GLN A 1069 -31.45 27.47 2.81
N ASP A 1070 -31.72 26.19 2.53
CA ASP A 1070 -31.39 25.54 1.27
C ASP A 1070 -32.23 26.17 0.13
N ASN A 1071 -31.56 26.77 -0.86
CA ASN A 1071 -32.17 27.27 -2.10
C ASN A 1071 -31.44 26.68 -3.33
N GLY A 1072 -30.96 25.44 -3.19
CA GLY A 1072 -29.95 24.82 -4.06
C GLY A 1072 -28.52 25.19 -3.64
N GLY A 1073 -27.55 24.36 -4.05
CA GLY A 1073 -26.12 24.56 -3.82
C GLY A 1073 -25.53 23.82 -2.61
N PRO A 1074 -24.22 23.98 -2.32
CA PRO A 1074 -23.53 23.29 -1.23
C PRO A 1074 -23.77 23.93 0.15
N THR A 1075 -24.25 25.18 0.21
CA THR A 1075 -24.38 25.96 1.45
C THR A 1075 -25.65 26.82 1.47
N PHE A 1076 -26.11 27.23 2.66
CA PHE A 1076 -27.38 27.96 2.80
C PHE A 1076 -27.26 29.44 2.42
N THR A 1077 -28.28 29.94 1.73
CA THR A 1077 -28.37 31.31 1.17
C THR A 1077 -29.62 32.02 1.67
N HIS A 1078 -29.63 33.35 1.53
CA HIS A 1078 -30.87 34.12 1.45
C HIS A 1078 -31.25 34.28 -0.03
N ALA A 1079 -32.39 33.73 -0.45
CA ALA A 1079 -32.94 34.00 -1.77
C ALA A 1079 -33.52 35.42 -1.84
N LEU A 1080 -33.47 36.05 -3.02
CA LEU A 1080 -34.14 37.32 -3.28
C LEU A 1080 -35.64 37.07 -3.52
N LEU A 1081 -36.52 37.85 -2.88
CA LEU A 1081 -37.97 37.77 -3.13
C LEU A 1081 -38.34 38.58 -4.37
N CYS A 1082 -39.43 38.20 -5.05
CA CYS A 1082 -39.84 38.91 -6.27
C CYS A 1082 -40.20 40.37 -6.01
N GLY A 1083 -39.62 41.25 -6.82
CA GLY A 1083 -39.65 42.71 -6.61
C GLY A 1083 -38.50 43.25 -5.76
N SER A 1084 -37.56 42.41 -5.31
CA SER A 1084 -36.37 42.85 -4.58
C SER A 1084 -35.55 43.87 -5.39
N PRO A 1085 -35.12 44.98 -4.78
CA PRO A 1085 -34.27 45.98 -5.42
C PRO A 1085 -32.82 45.51 -5.66
N ALA A 1086 -32.49 44.26 -5.33
CA ALA A 1086 -31.22 43.63 -5.72
C ALA A 1086 -31.20 43.11 -7.16
N ILE A 1087 -32.36 42.83 -7.76
CA ILE A 1087 -32.45 42.04 -9.01
C ILE A 1087 -32.03 42.86 -10.24
N ASP A 1088 -31.10 42.33 -11.04
CA ASP A 1088 -30.43 43.01 -12.17
C ASP A 1088 -29.65 44.30 -11.79
N GLN A 1089 -29.55 44.64 -10.50
CA GLN A 1089 -28.94 45.90 -10.04
C GLN A 1089 -27.45 45.80 -9.67
N GLY A 1090 -26.84 44.63 -9.84
CA GLY A 1090 -25.48 44.29 -9.45
C GLY A 1090 -24.41 44.39 -10.55
N ARG A 1091 -23.21 43.94 -10.21
CA ARG A 1091 -22.07 43.80 -11.12
C ARG A 1091 -21.13 42.65 -10.71
N ASN A 1092 -20.76 41.79 -11.66
CA ASN A 1092 -19.88 40.64 -11.43
C ASN A 1092 -18.38 41.06 -11.39
N PHE A 1093 -17.99 41.78 -10.34
CA PHE A 1093 -16.62 42.29 -10.15
C PHE A 1093 -15.52 41.22 -10.21
N SER A 1094 -15.81 39.99 -9.78
CA SER A 1094 -14.85 38.89 -9.72
C SER A 1094 -14.82 38.00 -10.97
N ALA A 1095 -15.65 38.30 -11.98
CA ALA A 1095 -15.87 37.45 -13.16
C ALA A 1095 -16.18 35.97 -12.79
N SER A 1096 -16.90 35.74 -11.69
CA SER A 1096 -17.28 34.38 -11.26
C SER A 1096 -18.30 33.80 -12.24
N ALA A 1097 -18.17 32.52 -12.57
CA ALA A 1097 -19.15 31.82 -13.40
C ALA A 1097 -20.46 31.54 -12.64
N THR A 1098 -20.37 31.35 -11.33
CA THR A 1098 -21.46 30.90 -10.45
C THR A 1098 -21.69 31.83 -9.24
N ASP A 1099 -22.91 31.77 -8.67
CA ASP A 1099 -23.22 32.41 -7.38
C ASP A 1099 -22.77 31.53 -6.19
N GLN A 1100 -23.18 31.84 -4.95
CA GLN A 1100 -22.81 31.03 -3.78
C GLN A 1100 -23.16 29.53 -3.93
N ARG A 1101 -24.17 29.21 -4.73
CA ARG A 1101 -24.71 27.86 -4.91
C ARG A 1101 -23.93 27.02 -5.89
N ASP A 1102 -22.89 27.59 -6.51
CA ASP A 1102 -21.88 26.89 -7.31
C ASP A 1102 -22.49 26.22 -8.56
N VAL A 1103 -21.89 25.11 -9.03
CA VAL A 1103 -22.23 24.40 -10.28
C VAL A 1103 -23.74 24.21 -10.48
N GLY A 1104 -24.27 24.88 -11.52
CA GLY A 1104 -25.68 24.85 -11.90
C GLY A 1104 -26.40 26.19 -11.71
N PHE A 1105 -25.81 27.14 -10.98
CA PHE A 1105 -26.38 28.46 -10.70
C PHE A 1105 -25.47 29.56 -11.25
N ALA A 1106 -25.79 30.10 -12.42
CA ALA A 1106 -24.98 31.12 -13.08
C ALA A 1106 -24.96 32.42 -12.28
N ARG A 1107 -23.83 33.16 -12.32
CA ARG A 1107 -23.64 34.43 -11.57
C ARG A 1107 -24.27 35.67 -12.21
N THR A 1108 -24.73 35.59 -13.45
CA THR A 1108 -25.26 36.75 -14.19
C THR A 1108 -26.43 36.28 -15.05
N VAL A 1109 -27.66 36.54 -14.62
CA VAL A 1109 -28.91 36.08 -15.28
C VAL A 1109 -29.89 37.24 -15.45
N ILE A 1110 -29.80 37.90 -16.61
CA ILE A 1110 -30.54 39.12 -16.93
C ILE A 1110 -32.05 38.85 -17.07
N ASP A 1111 -32.88 39.54 -16.28
CA ASP A 1111 -34.32 39.70 -16.53
C ASP A 1111 -34.54 40.81 -17.59
N PRO A 1112 -35.00 40.47 -18.81
CA PRO A 1112 -35.16 41.45 -19.89
C PRO A 1112 -36.31 42.43 -19.67
N THR A 1113 -37.05 42.33 -18.55
CA THR A 1113 -38.09 43.29 -18.16
C THR A 1113 -37.58 44.38 -17.22
N LEU A 1114 -36.40 44.20 -16.61
CA LEU A 1114 -35.80 45.16 -15.69
C LEU A 1114 -34.83 46.11 -16.43
N THR A 1115 -34.62 47.29 -15.84
CA THR A 1115 -33.60 48.24 -16.29
C THR A 1115 -32.42 48.15 -15.34
N LYS A 1116 -31.27 47.69 -15.85
CA LYS A 1116 -30.01 47.64 -15.10
C LYS A 1116 -29.37 49.04 -14.94
N PRO A 1117 -28.64 49.28 -13.83
CA PRO A 1117 -28.09 50.59 -13.52
C PRO A 1117 -26.89 50.96 -14.42
N PRO A 1118 -26.48 52.24 -14.46
CA PRO A 1118 -25.33 52.67 -15.25
C PRO A 1118 -24.05 51.92 -14.87
N GLY A 1119 -23.51 51.13 -15.82
CA GLY A 1119 -22.32 50.29 -15.60
C GLY A 1119 -22.59 48.91 -14.99
N GLY A 1120 -23.82 48.60 -14.60
CA GLY A 1120 -24.25 47.26 -14.21
C GLY A 1120 -24.25 46.31 -15.41
N ASP A 1121 -24.00 45.02 -15.17
CA ASP A 1121 -24.04 43.99 -16.23
C ASP A 1121 -25.38 43.23 -16.28
N GLY A 1122 -26.17 43.28 -15.20
CA GLY A 1122 -27.39 42.49 -15.00
C GLY A 1122 -27.19 41.26 -14.12
N THR A 1123 -26.13 41.27 -13.31
CA THR A 1123 -25.94 40.42 -12.13
C THR A 1123 -26.82 40.93 -10.99
N ASP A 1124 -27.22 40.08 -10.04
CA ASP A 1124 -27.91 40.51 -8.82
C ASP A 1124 -26.95 41.05 -7.74
N ILE A 1125 -27.46 41.91 -6.86
CA ILE A 1125 -26.73 42.33 -5.66
C ILE A 1125 -26.74 41.18 -4.62
N GLY A 1126 -25.58 40.87 -4.03
CA GLY A 1126 -25.45 39.87 -2.96
C GLY A 1126 -25.04 38.48 -3.43
N ALA A 1127 -25.17 37.49 -2.55
CA ALA A 1127 -24.64 36.13 -2.70
C ALA A 1127 -25.46 35.19 -3.61
N PHE A 1128 -26.66 35.59 -3.99
CA PHE A 1128 -27.67 34.76 -4.67
C PHE A 1128 -28.13 35.45 -5.96
N GLU A 1129 -28.30 34.67 -7.03
CA GLU A 1129 -28.74 35.11 -8.35
C GLU A 1129 -30.08 34.48 -8.76
N VAL A 1130 -31.06 35.30 -9.16
CA VAL A 1130 -32.40 34.88 -9.60
C VAL A 1130 -32.31 34.23 -10.97
N GLN A 1131 -32.24 32.89 -11.00
CA GLN A 1131 -32.01 32.11 -12.22
C GLN A 1131 -33.15 32.16 -13.26
N GLN A 1132 -34.30 32.76 -12.95
CA GLN A 1132 -35.46 32.88 -13.84
C GLN A 1132 -36.22 34.19 -13.53
N PRO A 1133 -36.63 34.98 -14.54
CA PRO A 1133 -37.47 36.16 -14.37
C PRO A 1133 -38.65 35.95 -13.43
N CYS A 1134 -38.87 36.91 -12.52
CA CYS A 1134 -39.91 36.77 -11.51
C CYS A 1134 -41.31 36.78 -12.14
N ALA A 1135 -42.02 35.66 -11.99
CA ALA A 1135 -43.39 35.53 -12.47
C ALA A 1135 -44.28 36.66 -11.94
N ALA A 1136 -45.05 37.29 -12.83
CA ALA A 1136 -45.95 38.40 -12.49
C ALA A 1136 -46.81 38.05 -11.27
N ILE A 1137 -46.78 38.90 -10.24
CA ILE A 1137 -47.25 38.57 -8.89
C ILE A 1137 -48.70 38.10 -8.91
N LEU A 1138 -48.90 36.85 -8.48
CA LEU A 1138 -50.20 36.26 -8.20
C LEU A 1138 -50.52 36.46 -6.72
N SER A 1139 -51.39 37.41 -6.40
CA SER A 1139 -51.86 37.59 -5.04
C SER A 1139 -52.94 36.55 -4.72
N LEU A 1140 -52.75 35.81 -3.62
CA LEU A 1140 -53.74 34.88 -3.09
C LEU A 1140 -54.46 35.54 -1.91
N ALA A 1141 -55.77 35.70 -2.03
CA ALA A 1141 -56.62 36.42 -1.07
C ALA A 1141 -57.88 35.61 -0.71
N ASN A 1142 -58.64 36.11 0.27
CA ASN A 1142 -59.95 35.57 0.68
C ASN A 1142 -59.95 34.04 0.92
N PHE A 1143 -58.96 33.54 1.67
CA PHE A 1143 -58.90 32.14 2.10
C PHE A 1143 -60.14 31.77 2.92
N GLY A 1144 -61.11 31.14 2.27
CA GLY A 1144 -62.42 30.84 2.83
C GLY A 1144 -62.63 29.36 3.06
N ALA A 1145 -62.85 28.99 4.32
CA ALA A 1145 -63.53 27.75 4.69
C ALA A 1145 -65.03 28.04 4.83
N GLY A 1146 -65.72 28.17 3.68
CA GLY A 1146 -67.18 28.16 3.66
C GLY A 1146 -67.70 26.79 4.11
N LEU A 1147 -69.00 26.68 4.43
CA LEU A 1147 -69.61 25.39 4.81
C LEU A 1147 -69.30 24.33 3.75
N ASN A 1148 -68.37 23.43 4.08
CA ASN A 1148 -67.89 22.33 3.26
C ASN A 1148 -67.20 22.71 1.93
N GLN A 1149 -66.52 23.87 1.82
CA GLN A 1149 -65.67 24.18 0.66
C GLN A 1149 -64.39 24.96 1.06
N PHE A 1150 -63.26 24.59 0.45
CA PHE A 1150 -62.03 25.39 0.44
C PHE A 1150 -61.95 26.20 -0.85
N GLY A 1151 -61.67 27.50 -0.73
CA GLY A 1151 -61.48 28.39 -1.87
C GLY A 1151 -60.52 29.54 -1.57
N PHE A 1152 -60.06 30.17 -2.64
CA PHE A 1152 -59.15 31.31 -2.64
C PHE A 1152 -59.29 32.14 -3.92
N ASP A 1153 -59.02 33.44 -3.79
CA ASP A 1153 -59.05 34.40 -4.89
C ASP A 1153 -57.64 34.63 -5.42
N ILE A 1154 -57.48 34.66 -6.75
CA ILE A 1154 -56.20 34.88 -7.43
C ILE A 1154 -56.26 36.23 -8.16
N GLY A 1155 -55.58 37.24 -7.63
CA GLY A 1155 -55.38 38.53 -8.28
C GLY A 1155 -54.08 38.59 -9.08
N GLY A 1156 -54.03 39.45 -10.10
CA GLY A 1156 -52.81 39.72 -10.88
C GLY A 1156 -53.08 40.73 -11.99
N SER A 1157 -52.04 41.47 -12.40
CA SER A 1157 -52.14 42.60 -13.35
C SER A 1157 -51.98 42.21 -14.83
N SER A 1158 -51.85 40.93 -15.16
CA SER A 1158 -51.49 40.47 -16.51
C SER A 1158 -52.58 39.60 -17.16
N HIS A 1159 -52.84 39.82 -18.45
CA HIS A 1159 -53.74 38.98 -19.27
C HIS A 1159 -53.12 37.63 -19.66
N ARG A 1160 -52.57 36.92 -18.67
CA ARG A 1160 -51.97 35.59 -18.84
C ARG A 1160 -52.88 34.50 -18.32
N LEU A 1161 -52.74 33.32 -18.92
CA LEU A 1161 -53.47 32.12 -18.58
C LEU A 1161 -52.91 31.52 -17.27
N ILE A 1162 -53.78 31.30 -16.30
CA ILE A 1162 -53.48 30.66 -15.02
C ILE A 1162 -54.09 29.26 -14.99
N VAL A 1163 -53.32 28.29 -14.53
CA VAL A 1163 -53.80 26.96 -14.15
C VAL A 1163 -53.76 26.85 -12.64
N VAL A 1164 -54.91 26.56 -12.03
CA VAL A 1164 -54.98 26.06 -10.65
C VAL A 1164 -54.80 24.55 -10.71
N GLU A 1165 -53.73 24.06 -10.11
CA GLU A 1165 -53.42 22.64 -10.00
C GLU A 1165 -53.53 22.19 -8.54
N ALA A 1166 -53.94 20.94 -8.33
CA ALA A 1166 -53.89 20.28 -7.04
C ALA A 1166 -53.01 19.04 -7.06
N SER A 1167 -52.50 18.67 -5.89
CA SER A 1167 -51.72 17.47 -5.66
C SER A 1167 -52.06 16.84 -4.31
N THR A 1168 -51.95 15.51 -4.22
CA THR A 1168 -52.01 14.79 -2.93
C THR A 1168 -50.62 14.47 -2.36
N ASN A 1169 -49.54 14.77 -3.09
CA ASN A 1169 -48.18 14.32 -2.76
C ASN A 1169 -47.05 15.32 -3.13
N PHE A 1170 -47.38 16.54 -3.56
CA PHE A 1170 -46.48 17.57 -4.13
C PHE A 1170 -45.68 17.18 -5.40
N VAL A 1171 -45.74 15.93 -5.87
CA VAL A 1171 -45.01 15.44 -7.05
C VAL A 1171 -45.91 15.41 -8.29
N SER A 1172 -47.10 14.84 -8.14
CA SER A 1172 -48.09 14.67 -9.21
C SER A 1172 -49.14 15.77 -9.09
N TRP A 1173 -49.19 16.67 -10.08
CA TRP A 1173 -50.12 17.80 -10.11
C TRP A 1173 -51.18 17.59 -11.19
N THR A 1174 -52.43 17.90 -10.86
CA THR A 1174 -53.59 17.79 -11.75
C THR A 1174 -54.27 19.15 -11.84
N ALA A 1175 -54.45 19.67 -13.05
CA ALA A 1175 -55.22 20.89 -13.29
C ALA A 1175 -56.68 20.71 -12.83
N LEU A 1176 -57.16 21.59 -11.97
CA LEU A 1176 -58.56 21.65 -11.50
C LEU A 1176 -59.35 22.78 -12.17
N ALA A 1177 -58.69 23.90 -12.48
CA ALA A 1177 -59.28 25.02 -13.21
C ALA A 1177 -58.23 25.75 -14.04
N THR A 1178 -58.66 26.37 -15.13
CA THR A 1178 -57.81 27.23 -15.97
C THR A 1178 -58.60 28.48 -16.35
N ASN A 1179 -58.01 29.67 -16.22
CA ASN A 1179 -58.64 30.93 -16.63
C ASN A 1179 -57.60 32.02 -16.94
N THR A 1180 -57.95 33.03 -17.72
CA THR A 1180 -57.08 34.18 -18.02
C THR A 1180 -57.40 35.33 -17.07
N LEU A 1181 -56.39 35.92 -16.42
CA LEU A 1181 -56.62 37.01 -15.47
C LEU A 1181 -57.01 38.32 -16.18
N GLY A 1182 -58.01 39.00 -15.62
CA GLY A 1182 -58.51 40.30 -16.08
C GLY A 1182 -58.39 41.37 -14.99
N ALA A 1183 -59.18 42.43 -15.09
CA ALA A 1183 -59.24 43.50 -14.08
C ALA A 1183 -59.95 43.09 -12.76
N ALA A 1184 -60.27 41.80 -12.58
CA ALA A 1184 -60.94 41.24 -11.41
C ALA A 1184 -60.30 39.88 -11.04
N PRO A 1185 -60.30 39.47 -9.75
CA PRO A 1185 -59.71 38.20 -9.31
C PRO A 1185 -60.40 36.97 -9.91
N LEU A 1186 -59.63 35.91 -10.11
CA LEU A 1186 -60.16 34.56 -10.33
C LEU A 1186 -60.53 33.94 -8.97
N HIS A 1187 -61.82 33.80 -8.70
CA HIS A 1187 -62.33 33.02 -7.57
C HIS A 1187 -62.21 31.51 -7.87
N PHE A 1188 -61.47 30.76 -7.05
CA PHE A 1188 -61.39 29.30 -7.12
C PHE A 1188 -62.02 28.64 -5.89
N THR A 1189 -62.74 27.53 -6.09
CA THR A 1189 -63.24 26.63 -5.05
C THR A 1189 -63.04 25.18 -5.51
N ASP A 1190 -62.68 24.25 -4.61
CA ASP A 1190 -62.52 22.83 -5.00
C ASP A 1190 -63.85 22.07 -4.98
N PRO A 1191 -64.39 21.64 -6.15
CA PRO A 1191 -65.62 20.86 -6.22
C PRO A 1191 -65.48 19.43 -5.67
N ALA A 1192 -64.25 18.93 -5.48
CA ALA A 1192 -63.96 17.54 -5.12
C ALA A 1192 -63.42 17.34 -3.68
N TRP A 1193 -63.52 18.35 -2.82
CA TRP A 1193 -63.00 18.36 -1.44
C TRP A 1193 -63.33 17.09 -0.64
N ALA A 1194 -64.55 16.56 -0.75
CA ALA A 1194 -65.04 15.41 0.01
C ALA A 1194 -64.30 14.09 -0.30
N ASN A 1195 -63.60 14.01 -1.43
CA ASN A 1195 -62.95 12.79 -1.91
C ASN A 1195 -61.48 12.68 -1.48
N PHE A 1196 -60.88 13.72 -0.89
CA PHE A 1196 -59.44 13.78 -0.60
C PHE A 1196 -59.17 14.42 0.79
N PRO A 1197 -58.84 13.64 1.83
CA PRO A 1197 -58.68 14.16 3.21
C PRO A 1197 -57.47 15.08 3.39
N GLN A 1198 -56.51 15.04 2.45
CA GLN A 1198 -55.47 16.06 2.29
C GLN A 1198 -55.25 16.32 0.80
N ARG A 1199 -55.14 17.61 0.45
CA ARG A 1199 -54.91 18.10 -0.92
C ARG A 1199 -54.21 19.45 -0.83
N PHE A 1200 -53.15 19.61 -1.62
CA PHE A 1200 -52.36 20.84 -1.77
C PHE A 1200 -52.74 21.50 -3.09
N TYR A 1201 -52.72 22.83 -3.15
CA TYR A 1201 -53.10 23.60 -4.34
C TYR A 1201 -51.99 24.57 -4.71
N ARG A 1202 -51.84 24.86 -5.99
CA ARG A 1202 -51.03 25.98 -6.50
C ARG A 1202 -51.72 26.65 -7.69
N ALA A 1203 -51.64 27.97 -7.76
CA ALA A 1203 -51.85 28.69 -9.01
C ALA A 1203 -50.49 28.82 -9.71
N LYS A 1204 -50.43 28.54 -11.02
CA LYS A 1204 -49.26 28.81 -11.86
C LYS A 1204 -49.68 29.51 -13.14
N LEU A 1205 -48.78 30.27 -13.73
CA LEU A 1205 -48.88 30.65 -15.14
C LEU A 1205 -48.79 29.39 -16.01
N ALA A 1206 -49.65 29.28 -17.03
CA ALA A 1206 -49.36 28.44 -18.17
C ALA A 1206 -48.18 29.05 -18.96
N GLN A 1207 -47.37 28.17 -19.57
CA GLN A 1207 -46.46 28.54 -20.65
C GLN A 1207 -47.21 28.50 -21.97
#